data_AF-A0A1K2FHR1-F1
#
_entry.id   AF-A0A1K2FHR1-F1
#
_cell.length_a   1.000
_cell.length_b   1.000
_cell.length_c   1.000
_cell.angle_alpha   90.00
_cell.angle_beta   90.00
_cell.angle_gamma   90.00
#
_symmetry.space_group_name_H-M   'P 1'
#
loop_
_entity.id
_entity.type
_entity.pdbx_description
1 polymer ?
#
loop_
_entity_poly.entity_id
_entity_poly.type
_entity_poly.pdbx_seq_one_letter_code
_entity_poly.pdbx_strand_id
1 'polypeptide(L)'
;MSQEANPAPRSLAEALRARDDASLAALLRSRPDLITPVPTDLTQLATRAGTRASVLRALERLDRFALQTAQALAVAPDPAPYPVLLGLMAGDAGDEAVAAALPRALGTLREQALVWGDDDRLRLVRTARELLAPSAQHPSPTGLGPTVSEATSGMSPGRIQEIVTTAGLASTHDSVSAVAALTALFTDRKKMSRLLAGAPDASREVLSRLVWGPPYGQVTPEPAAHLRWLLDRGLLLPTAPGTVVLPREVALHLRAGRAHREPEPLPPAVEPAAAHRPQVVDATAAGQAHTALATVEELLTDWNEGGPAVLRAGGLSVRDLKRTAIALDAPEPVAAFWVELAYAAGLLASDGEADERYAATPFYDEWLERPPAERWARLAQAWLTGTRTSGLVGGRDAKDRTLSALGPGLDRSAAPEVRHRVLALLAGLPAGTAPDPDSVLARLRWERPPRGAASTARTGAEGGTEDLRARLARWTLSEAELLGVTGRGALSAHGRALLGAPAPGGPAGPADAGGPSGAGEPSGPGDKLPVHHRTTPQQPLPALLSPTEQATAAAAAARVLAPLLPEPLDHVLLQADLTAVAPGPLERPLAETLGVLADVESKGGATVYRFTPGSVRRALDAGRTAADLHDFLTRHSRTPVPQPLAYLIDDVARRHGHLRVGAASAYVRCDDDALLNEILADKRAAALRLRRLAPTVLAAQTDPAALLEGLRAMGFAPAAESAEGDVLIARAHAHRTPPRTAPEPVPEGPPTPDATLLTAAIRAIRAGDLAATAPRKPAGADPAAGELPRTSSAETLATVQAAVLTGESLWIGYVNAEGAASQRVIAPVRVEGGFVTAYDHTADEVRTYPLHRITGVAELAGE
;
A
#
# COMPACT_ATOMS: atom_id res chain seq x y z
N MET A 1 34.98 -29.33 -32.97
CA MET A 1 33.66 -29.88 -32.62
C MET A 1 32.71 -28.71 -32.55
N SER A 2 31.86 -28.60 -33.56
CA SER A 2 30.91 -27.50 -33.74
C SER A 2 29.92 -27.48 -32.57
N GLN A 3 29.73 -26.31 -31.95
CA GLN A 3 28.59 -26.07 -31.07
C GLN A 3 27.33 -26.29 -31.91
N GLU A 4 26.59 -27.37 -31.69
CA GLU A 4 25.23 -27.49 -32.19
C GLU A 4 24.43 -26.30 -31.65
N ALA A 5 24.00 -25.43 -32.56
CA ALA A 5 23.16 -24.30 -32.23
C ALA A 5 21.86 -24.84 -31.61
N ASN A 6 21.70 -24.63 -30.30
CA ASN A 6 20.52 -25.04 -29.57
C ASN A 6 19.28 -24.43 -30.26
N PRO A 7 18.29 -25.24 -30.70
CA PRO A 7 17.16 -24.72 -31.47
C PRO A 7 16.40 -23.65 -30.66
N ALA A 8 16.03 -22.56 -31.32
CA ALA A 8 15.25 -21.49 -30.72
C ALA A 8 13.98 -22.05 -30.02
N PRO A 9 13.65 -21.59 -28.80
CA PRO A 9 12.54 -22.14 -28.03
C PRO A 9 11.23 -21.98 -28.81
N ARG A 10 10.39 -23.02 -28.81
CA ARG A 10 9.10 -23.08 -29.50
C ARG A 10 7.92 -22.73 -28.60
N SER A 11 8.14 -22.68 -27.29
CA SER A 11 7.14 -22.32 -26.29
C SER A 11 7.77 -21.53 -25.14
N LEU A 12 6.92 -20.85 -24.35
CA LEU A 12 7.37 -20.20 -23.12
C LEU A 12 7.99 -21.20 -22.12
N ALA A 13 7.46 -22.42 -22.03
CA ALA A 13 7.99 -23.45 -21.16
C ALA A 13 9.43 -23.85 -21.53
N GLU A 14 9.71 -24.03 -22.83
CA GLU A 14 11.08 -24.28 -23.32
C GLU A 14 12.01 -23.09 -23.05
N ALA A 15 11.52 -21.86 -23.23
CA ALA A 15 12.29 -20.66 -22.91
C ALA A 15 12.62 -20.54 -21.41
N LEU A 16 11.70 -20.98 -20.52
CA LEU A 16 11.95 -21.01 -19.08
C LEU A 16 12.92 -22.14 -18.68
N ARG A 17 12.88 -23.30 -19.35
CA ARG A 17 13.85 -24.39 -19.13
C ARG A 17 15.29 -23.97 -19.38
N ALA A 18 15.51 -23.16 -20.42
CA ALA A 18 16.82 -22.66 -20.78
C ALA A 18 17.37 -21.58 -19.84
N ARG A 19 16.57 -21.01 -18.92
CA ARG A 19 17.05 -20.02 -17.94
C ARG A 19 17.91 -20.66 -16.87
N ASP A 20 18.80 -19.89 -16.27
CA ASP A 20 19.48 -20.28 -15.04
C ASP A 20 18.61 -20.03 -13.80
N ASP A 21 19.02 -20.56 -12.66
CA ASP A 21 18.26 -20.47 -11.41
C ASP A 21 18.22 -19.03 -10.87
N ALA A 22 19.24 -18.20 -11.14
CA ALA A 22 19.23 -16.79 -10.81
C ALA A 22 18.12 -16.03 -11.57
N SER A 23 17.95 -16.30 -12.86
CA SER A 23 16.89 -15.72 -13.68
C SER A 23 15.50 -16.22 -13.27
N LEU A 24 15.37 -17.49 -12.88
CA LEU A 24 14.11 -18.01 -12.32
C LEU A 24 13.79 -17.37 -10.96
N ALA A 25 14.78 -17.14 -10.10
CA ALA A 25 14.60 -16.42 -8.85
C ALA A 25 14.17 -14.96 -9.08
N ALA A 26 14.74 -14.29 -10.09
CA ALA A 26 14.32 -12.95 -10.48
C ALA A 26 12.87 -12.91 -10.99
N LEU A 27 12.44 -13.91 -11.78
CA LEU A 27 11.05 -14.07 -12.21
C LEU A 27 10.10 -14.25 -11.01
N LEU A 28 10.40 -15.18 -10.10
CA LEU A 28 9.53 -15.45 -8.95
C LEU A 28 9.50 -14.28 -7.94
N ARG A 29 10.58 -13.50 -7.83
CA ARG A 29 10.61 -12.28 -7.02
C ARG A 29 9.81 -11.15 -7.65
N SER A 30 9.90 -10.96 -8.98
CA SER A 30 9.14 -9.94 -9.70
C SER A 30 7.65 -10.30 -9.85
N ARG A 31 7.33 -11.60 -9.86
CA ARG A 31 5.96 -12.16 -9.90
C ARG A 31 5.72 -13.17 -8.77
N PRO A 32 5.55 -12.71 -7.52
CA PRO A 32 5.27 -13.56 -6.36
C PRO A 32 4.01 -14.41 -6.51
N ASP A 33 3.05 -13.98 -7.35
CA ASP A 33 1.84 -14.75 -7.60
C ASP A 33 2.07 -16.06 -8.37
N LEU A 34 3.28 -16.30 -8.89
CA LEU A 34 3.63 -17.57 -9.53
C LEU A 34 4.00 -18.68 -8.54
N ILE A 35 4.37 -18.32 -7.30
CA ILE A 35 4.94 -19.26 -6.30
C ILE A 35 3.90 -19.85 -5.34
N THR A 36 2.66 -19.36 -5.34
CA THR A 36 1.63 -19.77 -4.36
C THR A 36 0.43 -20.42 -5.06
N PRO A 37 0.23 -21.76 -4.92
CA PRO A 37 1.16 -22.75 -4.35
C PRO A 37 2.43 -22.94 -5.21
N VAL A 38 3.48 -23.63 -4.76
CA VAL A 38 4.71 -23.80 -5.57
C VAL A 38 4.40 -24.62 -6.83
N PRO A 39 4.82 -24.18 -8.04
CA PRO A 39 4.60 -24.98 -9.24
C PRO A 39 5.34 -26.32 -9.21
N THR A 40 4.76 -27.36 -9.78
CA THR A 40 5.36 -28.70 -9.87
C THR A 40 6.47 -28.77 -10.91
N ASP A 41 6.36 -28.02 -12.01
CA ASP A 41 7.32 -28.01 -13.11
C ASP A 41 7.29 -26.69 -13.90
N LEU A 42 8.19 -26.54 -14.88
CA LEU A 42 8.33 -25.32 -15.67
C LEU A 42 7.18 -25.12 -16.68
N THR A 43 6.44 -26.18 -17.03
CA THR A 43 5.23 -26.09 -17.87
C THR A 43 4.08 -25.48 -17.08
N GLN A 44 3.90 -25.89 -15.82
CA GLN A 44 2.92 -25.29 -14.92
C GLN A 44 3.29 -23.83 -14.61
N LEU A 45 4.57 -23.54 -14.36
CA LEU A 45 5.05 -22.16 -14.20
C LEU A 45 4.72 -21.29 -15.44
N ALA A 46 5.00 -21.78 -16.64
CA ALA A 46 4.69 -21.08 -17.89
C ALA A 46 3.17 -20.84 -18.06
N THR A 47 2.36 -21.84 -17.73
CA THR A 47 0.89 -21.76 -17.80
C THR A 47 0.37 -20.70 -16.84
N ARG A 48 0.85 -20.68 -15.59
CA ARG A 48 0.49 -19.67 -14.59
C ARG A 48 0.93 -18.27 -15.00
N ALA A 49 2.15 -18.14 -15.52
CA ALA A 49 2.68 -16.88 -16.04
C ALA A 49 1.86 -16.32 -17.22
N GLY A 50 1.19 -17.19 -17.97
CA GLY A 50 0.27 -16.82 -19.06
C GLY A 50 -1.15 -16.48 -18.63
N THR A 51 -1.55 -16.68 -17.38
CA THR A 51 -2.92 -16.39 -16.93
C THR A 51 -3.24 -14.89 -16.97
N ARG A 52 -4.49 -14.54 -17.27
CA ARG A 52 -4.94 -13.14 -17.36
C ARG A 52 -4.66 -12.34 -16.09
N ALA A 53 -4.95 -12.91 -14.92
CA ALA A 53 -4.71 -12.24 -13.63
C ALA A 53 -3.21 -11.95 -13.40
N SER A 54 -2.35 -12.93 -13.68
CA SER A 54 -0.91 -12.78 -13.48
C SER A 54 -0.27 -11.82 -14.48
N VAL A 55 -0.68 -11.88 -15.75
CA VAL A 55 -0.24 -10.93 -16.78
C VAL A 55 -0.68 -9.50 -16.44
N LEU A 56 -1.91 -9.29 -15.97
CA LEU A 56 -2.40 -7.97 -15.58
C LEU A 56 -1.58 -7.35 -14.45
N ARG A 57 -1.19 -8.14 -13.45
CA ARG A 57 -0.30 -7.70 -12.35
C ARG A 57 1.10 -7.37 -12.83
N ALA A 58 1.65 -8.20 -13.73
CA ALA A 58 2.97 -7.95 -14.32
C ALA A 58 2.98 -6.64 -15.11
N LEU A 59 1.96 -6.39 -15.95
CA LEU A 59 1.81 -5.14 -16.71
C LEU A 59 1.67 -3.91 -15.80
N GLU A 60 1.01 -4.01 -14.64
CA GLU A 60 0.91 -2.92 -13.65
C GLU A 60 2.24 -2.54 -12.99
N ARG A 61 3.21 -3.47 -13.00
CA ARG A 61 4.54 -3.29 -12.41
C ARG A 61 5.58 -2.86 -13.43
N LEU A 62 5.21 -2.69 -14.69
CA LEU A 62 6.12 -2.16 -15.71
C LEU A 62 6.27 -0.65 -15.57
N ASP A 63 7.49 -0.16 -15.79
CA ASP A 63 7.69 1.26 -16.05
C ASP A 63 7.06 1.68 -17.39
N ARG A 64 6.94 2.99 -17.60
CA ARG A 64 6.30 3.59 -18.77
C ARG A 64 6.90 3.09 -20.08
N PHE A 65 8.22 2.98 -20.15
CA PHE A 65 8.90 2.61 -21.39
C PHE A 65 8.77 1.11 -21.69
N ALA A 66 8.86 0.25 -20.67
CA ALA A 66 8.62 -1.18 -20.79
C ALA A 66 7.16 -1.47 -21.19
N LEU A 67 6.21 -0.72 -20.63
CA LEU A 67 4.80 -0.80 -21.03
C LEU A 67 4.60 -0.33 -22.48
N GLN A 68 5.21 0.79 -22.88
CA GLN A 68 5.18 1.28 -24.27
C GLN A 68 5.78 0.25 -25.24
N THR A 69 6.87 -0.41 -24.84
CA THR A 69 7.54 -1.48 -25.60
C THR A 69 6.62 -2.69 -25.77
N ALA A 70 5.95 -3.13 -24.69
CA ALA A 70 4.96 -4.22 -24.77
C ALA A 70 3.76 -3.86 -25.67
N GLN A 71 3.30 -2.60 -25.61
CA GLN A 71 2.23 -2.10 -26.47
C GLN A 71 2.65 -2.04 -27.94
N ALA A 72 3.88 -1.63 -28.24
CA ALA A 72 4.44 -1.64 -29.59
C ALA A 72 4.59 -3.09 -30.11
N LEU A 73 5.04 -4.02 -29.28
CA LEU A 73 5.13 -5.43 -29.64
C LEU A 73 3.75 -6.07 -29.88
N ALA A 74 2.72 -5.62 -29.15
CA ALA A 74 1.35 -6.08 -29.34
C ALA A 74 0.75 -5.69 -30.70
N VAL A 75 1.23 -4.61 -31.31
CA VAL A 75 0.83 -4.15 -32.66
C VAL A 75 1.82 -4.56 -33.77
N ALA A 76 2.98 -5.12 -33.39
CA ALA A 76 3.96 -5.67 -34.33
C ALA A 76 3.51 -7.04 -34.88
N PRO A 77 4.10 -7.51 -35.99
CA PRO A 77 3.94 -8.90 -36.47
C PRO A 77 4.26 -9.93 -35.38
N ASP A 78 3.71 -11.14 -35.47
CA ASP A 78 3.99 -12.23 -34.52
C ASP A 78 4.54 -13.47 -35.25
N PRO A 79 5.82 -13.85 -35.07
CA PRO A 79 6.82 -13.21 -34.22
C PRO A 79 7.37 -11.89 -34.81
N ALA A 80 7.87 -10.99 -33.96
CA ALA A 80 8.46 -9.72 -34.37
C ALA A 80 10.00 -9.76 -34.32
N PRO A 81 10.70 -9.37 -35.40
CA PRO A 81 12.14 -9.10 -35.33
C PRO A 81 12.43 -7.83 -34.52
N TYR A 82 13.55 -7.80 -33.80
CA TYR A 82 14.01 -6.66 -33.02
C TYR A 82 14.09 -5.35 -33.83
N PRO A 83 14.60 -5.33 -35.09
CA PRO A 83 14.62 -4.11 -35.88
C PRO A 83 13.22 -3.53 -36.17
N VAL A 84 12.19 -4.37 -36.26
CA VAL A 84 10.80 -3.92 -36.43
C VAL A 84 10.29 -3.26 -35.16
N LEU A 85 10.55 -3.87 -33.99
CA LEU A 85 10.22 -3.27 -32.70
C LEU A 85 10.95 -1.93 -32.49
N LEU A 86 12.24 -1.89 -32.82
CA LEU A 86 13.04 -0.66 -32.76
C LEU A 86 12.46 0.43 -33.66
N GLY A 87 12.09 0.12 -34.91
CA GLY A 87 11.43 1.07 -35.81
C GLY A 87 10.09 1.59 -35.27
N LEU A 88 9.30 0.72 -34.64
CA LEU A 88 8.03 1.11 -34.00
C LEU A 88 8.22 2.05 -32.81
N MET A 89 9.35 1.95 -32.11
CA MET A 89 9.64 2.78 -30.93
C MET A 89 10.38 4.07 -31.31
N ALA A 90 11.44 3.97 -32.12
CA ALA A 90 12.35 5.06 -32.46
C ALA A 90 11.90 5.88 -33.68
N GLY A 91 10.99 5.33 -34.50
CA GLY A 91 10.56 5.93 -35.76
C GLY A 91 11.62 5.88 -36.85
N ASP A 92 11.27 6.39 -38.04
CA ASP A 92 12.14 6.37 -39.22
C ASP A 92 13.43 7.21 -39.05
N ALA A 93 13.38 8.23 -38.19
CA ALA A 93 14.54 9.08 -37.89
C ALA A 93 15.55 8.41 -36.93
N GLY A 94 15.13 7.37 -36.19
CA GLY A 94 16.00 6.64 -35.26
C GLY A 94 16.39 7.46 -34.03
N ASP A 95 15.48 7.60 -33.07
CA ASP A 95 15.79 8.18 -31.75
C ASP A 95 16.86 7.35 -31.00
N GLU A 96 18.04 7.96 -30.78
CA GLU A 96 19.19 7.33 -30.11
C GLU A 96 18.90 6.97 -28.64
N ALA A 97 18.12 7.78 -27.92
CA ALA A 97 17.77 7.50 -26.52
C ALA A 97 16.85 6.27 -26.44
N VAL A 98 15.92 6.14 -27.39
CA VAL A 98 15.08 4.93 -27.53
C VAL A 98 15.93 3.72 -27.88
N ALA A 99 16.84 3.84 -28.85
CA ALA A 99 17.72 2.75 -29.25
C ALA A 99 18.59 2.25 -28.09
N ALA A 100 19.12 3.15 -27.26
CA ALA A 100 19.91 2.82 -26.08
C ALA A 100 19.07 2.18 -24.96
N ALA A 101 17.82 2.63 -24.75
CA ALA A 101 16.97 2.15 -23.66
C ALA A 101 16.21 0.84 -23.98
N LEU A 102 15.94 0.55 -25.26
CA LEU A 102 15.10 -0.57 -25.68
C LEU A 102 15.61 -1.95 -25.21
N PRO A 103 16.93 -2.26 -25.23
CA PRO A 103 17.43 -3.53 -24.71
C PRO A 103 17.08 -3.78 -23.24
N ARG A 104 17.15 -2.73 -22.40
CA ARG A 104 16.75 -2.80 -20.98
C ARG A 104 15.27 -3.12 -20.84
N ALA A 105 14.40 -2.40 -21.55
CA ALA A 105 12.96 -2.62 -21.51
C ALA A 105 12.59 -4.05 -21.96
N LEU A 106 13.21 -4.52 -23.06
CA LEU A 106 13.02 -5.89 -23.53
C LEU A 106 13.55 -6.92 -22.52
N GLY A 107 14.68 -6.65 -21.87
CA GLY A 107 15.22 -7.43 -20.77
C GLY A 107 14.22 -7.58 -19.62
N THR A 108 13.60 -6.47 -19.18
CA THR A 108 12.54 -6.50 -18.14
C THR A 108 11.32 -7.33 -18.57
N LEU A 109 10.86 -7.20 -19.81
CA LEU A 109 9.75 -8.00 -20.33
C LEU A 109 10.08 -9.49 -20.40
N ARG A 110 11.34 -9.83 -20.75
CA ARG A 110 11.85 -11.20 -20.70
C ARG A 110 11.92 -11.69 -19.27
N GLU A 111 12.54 -10.95 -18.35
CA GLU A 111 12.68 -11.33 -16.93
C GLU A 111 11.32 -11.70 -16.32
N GLN A 112 10.28 -10.90 -16.57
CA GLN A 112 8.91 -11.13 -16.09
C GLN A 112 8.10 -12.18 -16.89
N ALA A 113 8.73 -12.89 -17.83
CA ALA A 113 8.11 -13.90 -18.69
C ALA A 113 6.90 -13.36 -19.50
N LEU A 114 6.93 -12.08 -19.86
CA LEU A 114 5.95 -11.46 -20.76
C LEU A 114 6.36 -11.60 -22.23
N VAL A 115 7.66 -11.68 -22.49
CA VAL A 115 8.23 -11.89 -23.83
C VAL A 115 9.19 -13.09 -23.81
N TRP A 116 9.17 -13.87 -24.88
CA TRP A 116 10.08 -15.00 -25.10
C TRP A 116 10.53 -15.07 -26.57
N GLY A 117 11.53 -15.89 -26.85
CA GLY A 117 12.18 -16.00 -28.17
C GLY A 117 13.39 -15.09 -28.33
N ASP A 118 14.20 -15.40 -29.35
CA ASP A 118 15.41 -14.67 -29.70
C ASP A 118 15.08 -13.34 -30.40
N ASP A 119 16.09 -12.49 -30.62
CA ASP A 119 15.89 -11.15 -31.16
C ASP A 119 15.31 -11.13 -32.59
N ASP A 120 15.46 -12.21 -33.36
CA ASP A 120 14.81 -12.35 -34.67
C ASP A 120 13.32 -12.73 -34.58
N ARG A 121 12.89 -13.25 -33.43
CA ARG A 121 11.57 -13.85 -33.23
C ARG A 121 10.99 -13.54 -31.84
N LEU A 122 10.86 -12.25 -31.51
CA LEU A 122 10.24 -11.80 -30.27
C LEU A 122 8.76 -12.16 -30.26
N ARG A 123 8.31 -12.80 -29.18
CA ARG A 123 6.92 -13.20 -28.98
C ARG A 123 6.41 -12.67 -27.66
N LEU A 124 5.41 -11.80 -27.75
CA LEU A 124 4.62 -11.40 -26.59
C LEU A 124 3.70 -12.56 -26.20
N VAL A 125 3.58 -12.85 -24.90
CA VAL A 125 2.63 -13.87 -24.42
C VAL A 125 1.22 -13.52 -24.90
N ARG A 126 0.49 -14.53 -25.40
CA ARG A 126 -0.83 -14.39 -26.04
C ARG A 126 -1.78 -13.49 -25.25
N THR A 127 -1.91 -13.74 -23.94
CA THR A 127 -2.81 -12.96 -23.08
C THR A 127 -2.38 -11.50 -22.92
N ALA A 128 -1.07 -11.20 -22.91
CA ALA A 128 -0.59 -9.83 -22.92
C ALA A 128 -0.89 -9.15 -24.26
N ARG A 129 -0.73 -9.87 -25.38
CA ARG A 129 -1.14 -9.36 -26.70
C ARG A 129 -2.63 -9.06 -26.76
N GLU A 130 -3.48 -9.98 -26.30
CA GLU A 130 -4.95 -9.79 -26.26
C GLU A 130 -5.37 -8.60 -25.38
N LEU A 131 -4.63 -8.30 -24.32
CA LEU A 131 -4.89 -7.16 -23.43
C LEU A 131 -4.44 -5.80 -24.01
N LEU A 132 -3.38 -5.80 -24.83
CA LEU A 132 -2.72 -4.57 -25.30
C LEU A 132 -3.02 -4.24 -26.77
N ALA A 133 -3.32 -5.24 -27.59
CA ALA A 133 -3.62 -5.07 -29.00
C ALA A 133 -4.98 -4.37 -29.20
N PRO A 134 -5.14 -3.58 -30.28
CA PRO A 134 -6.40 -2.91 -30.58
C PRO A 134 -7.52 -3.90 -30.84
N SER A 135 -8.71 -3.60 -30.33
CA SER A 135 -9.96 -4.26 -30.73
C SER A 135 -11.03 -3.21 -31.01
N ALA A 136 -12.09 -3.60 -31.73
CA ALA A 136 -13.21 -2.70 -32.02
C ALA A 136 -13.91 -2.18 -30.76
N GLN A 137 -13.89 -2.94 -29.66
CA GLN A 137 -14.49 -2.57 -28.37
C GLN A 137 -13.51 -1.84 -27.45
N HIS A 138 -12.20 -2.01 -27.65
CA HIS A 138 -11.15 -1.42 -26.82
C HIS A 138 -10.07 -0.80 -27.72
N PRO A 139 -10.09 0.52 -27.98
CA PRO A 139 -9.05 1.18 -28.74
C PRO A 139 -7.70 0.97 -28.05
N SER A 140 -6.66 0.65 -28.83
CA SER A 140 -5.35 0.37 -28.25
C SER A 140 -4.78 1.60 -27.54
N PRO A 141 -3.94 1.41 -26.50
CA PRO A 141 -3.21 2.52 -25.86
C PRO A 141 -2.33 3.32 -26.84
N THR A 142 -1.92 2.71 -27.96
CA THR A 142 -1.17 3.36 -29.05
C THR A 142 -2.05 4.24 -29.96
N GLY A 143 -3.38 4.12 -29.87
CA GLY A 143 -4.32 4.74 -30.81
C GLY A 143 -4.30 4.14 -32.22
N LEU A 144 -3.54 3.07 -32.47
CA LEU A 144 -3.53 2.39 -33.77
C LEU A 144 -4.78 1.54 -33.95
N GLY A 145 -5.28 1.51 -35.18
CA GLY A 145 -6.37 0.65 -35.61
C GLY A 145 -5.95 -0.79 -35.96
N PRO A 146 -6.89 -1.58 -36.49
CA PRO A 146 -6.61 -2.88 -37.09
C PRO A 146 -5.69 -2.74 -38.31
N THR A 147 -4.98 -3.82 -38.64
CA THR A 147 -4.24 -3.96 -39.91
C THR A 147 -5.19 -3.89 -41.10
N VAL A 148 -4.67 -3.62 -42.30
CA VAL A 148 -5.45 -3.72 -43.55
C VAL A 148 -6.12 -5.10 -43.67
N SER A 149 -5.40 -6.18 -43.33
CA SER A 149 -5.96 -7.54 -43.37
C SER A 149 -7.15 -7.72 -42.42
N GLU A 150 -7.06 -7.22 -41.20
CA GLU A 150 -8.15 -7.28 -40.22
C GLU A 150 -9.33 -6.38 -40.64
N ALA A 151 -9.06 -5.17 -41.13
CA ALA A 151 -10.07 -4.20 -41.53
C ALA A 151 -10.84 -4.59 -42.81
N THR A 152 -10.22 -5.38 -43.69
CA THR A 152 -10.84 -5.92 -44.91
C THR A 152 -11.53 -7.27 -44.68
N SER A 153 -11.43 -7.84 -43.47
CA SER A 153 -12.09 -9.09 -43.11
C SER A 153 -13.61 -8.95 -43.23
N GLY A 154 -14.22 -9.71 -44.14
CA GLY A 154 -15.66 -9.64 -44.43
C GLY A 154 -16.05 -8.67 -45.56
N MET A 155 -15.09 -7.97 -46.18
CA MET A 155 -15.32 -7.17 -47.38
C MET A 155 -15.47 -8.06 -48.62
N SER A 156 -16.33 -7.68 -49.57
CA SER A 156 -16.49 -8.45 -50.80
C SER A 156 -15.20 -8.40 -51.66
N PRO A 157 -14.80 -9.51 -52.32
CA PRO A 157 -13.60 -9.52 -53.17
C PRO A 157 -13.62 -8.45 -54.27
N GLY A 158 -14.80 -8.19 -54.86
CA GLY A 158 -14.98 -7.14 -55.87
C GLY A 158 -14.63 -5.75 -55.33
N ARG A 159 -15.08 -5.42 -54.11
CA ARG A 159 -14.76 -4.12 -53.49
C ARG A 159 -13.27 -3.97 -53.19
N ILE A 160 -12.62 -5.03 -52.72
CA ILE A 160 -11.16 -5.02 -52.49
C ILE A 160 -10.43 -4.77 -53.82
N GLN A 161 -10.89 -5.39 -54.91
CA GLN A 161 -10.29 -5.21 -56.23
C GLN A 161 -10.49 -3.80 -56.78
N GLU A 162 -11.65 -3.17 -56.56
CA GLU A 162 -11.87 -1.76 -56.89
C GLU A 162 -10.86 -0.84 -56.17
N ILE A 163 -10.60 -1.11 -54.88
CA ILE A 163 -9.63 -0.35 -54.08
C ILE A 163 -8.21 -0.53 -54.63
N VAL A 164 -7.79 -1.77 -54.94
CA VAL A 164 -6.47 -2.08 -55.54
C VAL A 164 -6.28 -1.32 -56.85
N THR A 165 -7.26 -1.39 -57.76
CA THR A 165 -7.22 -0.72 -59.06
C THR A 165 -7.14 0.81 -58.90
N THR A 166 -7.97 1.37 -58.01
CA THR A 166 -8.02 2.83 -57.77
C THR A 166 -6.77 3.37 -57.07
N ALA A 167 -6.11 2.53 -56.25
CA ALA A 167 -4.81 2.83 -55.66
C ALA A 167 -3.64 2.75 -56.66
N GLY A 168 -3.90 2.37 -57.92
CA GLY A 168 -2.89 2.29 -58.98
C GLY A 168 -2.06 1.01 -58.95
N LEU A 169 -2.55 -0.05 -58.33
CA LEU A 169 -1.93 -1.37 -58.31
C LEU A 169 -2.54 -2.27 -59.41
N ALA A 170 -1.77 -3.25 -59.87
CA ALA A 170 -2.25 -4.24 -60.83
C ALA A 170 -3.32 -5.14 -60.18
N SER A 171 -4.35 -5.51 -60.95
CA SER A 171 -5.40 -6.42 -60.48
C SER A 171 -4.87 -7.81 -60.17
N THR A 172 -5.38 -8.44 -59.11
CA THR A 172 -4.97 -9.78 -58.68
C THR A 172 -6.11 -10.78 -58.89
N HIS A 173 -5.79 -12.08 -58.84
CA HIS A 173 -6.75 -13.16 -59.09
C HIS A 173 -7.55 -13.57 -57.84
N ASP A 174 -7.08 -13.18 -56.66
CA ASP A 174 -7.71 -13.50 -55.37
C ASP A 174 -7.59 -12.33 -54.37
N SER A 175 -8.44 -12.35 -53.34
CA SER A 175 -8.53 -11.29 -52.32
C SER A 175 -7.35 -11.27 -51.34
N VAL A 176 -6.69 -12.40 -51.09
CA VAL A 176 -5.54 -12.47 -50.18
C VAL A 176 -4.35 -11.76 -50.81
N SER A 177 -4.08 -12.04 -52.09
CA SER A 177 -3.07 -11.33 -52.88
C SER A 177 -3.39 -9.84 -53.02
N ALA A 178 -4.67 -9.48 -53.18
CA ALA A 178 -5.12 -8.09 -53.25
C ALA A 178 -4.80 -7.32 -51.96
N VAL A 179 -5.16 -7.90 -50.80
CA VAL A 179 -4.89 -7.36 -49.47
C VAL A 179 -3.38 -7.28 -49.20
N ALA A 180 -2.61 -8.30 -49.60
CA ALA A 180 -1.15 -8.29 -49.49
C ALA A 180 -0.52 -7.16 -50.32
N ALA A 181 -1.02 -6.90 -51.54
CA ALA A 181 -0.56 -5.82 -52.38
C ALA A 181 -0.85 -4.44 -51.79
N LEU A 182 -2.04 -4.23 -51.20
CA LEU A 182 -2.39 -3.01 -50.47
C LEU A 182 -1.51 -2.82 -49.23
N THR A 183 -1.31 -3.88 -48.46
CA THR A 183 -0.44 -3.87 -47.28
C THR A 183 0.99 -3.48 -47.67
N ALA A 184 1.52 -4.05 -48.75
CA ALA A 184 2.84 -3.72 -49.30
C ALA A 184 2.92 -2.27 -49.81
N LEU A 185 1.86 -1.74 -50.43
CA LEU A 185 1.77 -0.34 -50.85
C LEU A 185 1.86 0.61 -49.64
N PHE A 186 1.09 0.35 -48.58
CA PHE A 186 1.05 1.24 -47.41
C PHE A 186 2.29 1.14 -46.52
N THR A 187 2.97 -0.02 -46.54
CA THR A 187 4.23 -0.22 -45.82
C THR A 187 5.44 0.38 -46.56
N ASP A 188 5.40 0.47 -47.89
CA ASP A 188 6.47 1.09 -48.69
C ASP A 188 6.42 2.62 -48.58
N ARG A 189 7.44 3.20 -47.93
CA ARG A 189 7.55 4.64 -47.70
C ARG A 189 7.43 5.45 -48.98
N LYS A 190 8.14 5.07 -50.05
CA LYS A 190 8.20 5.84 -51.30
C LYS A 190 6.89 5.75 -52.08
N LYS A 191 6.26 4.57 -52.12
CA LYS A 191 4.97 4.40 -52.81
C LYS A 191 3.85 5.11 -52.06
N MET A 192 3.81 5.00 -50.75
CA MET A 192 2.79 5.63 -49.92
C MET A 192 2.88 7.16 -49.95
N SER A 193 4.09 7.76 -49.88
CA SER A 193 4.24 9.21 -50.02
C SER A 193 3.77 9.72 -51.39
N ARG A 194 3.97 8.95 -52.47
CA ARG A 194 3.43 9.29 -53.80
C ARG A 194 1.91 9.25 -53.84
N LEU A 195 1.28 8.27 -53.18
CA LEU A 195 -0.18 8.19 -53.07
C LEU A 195 -0.75 9.39 -52.31
N LEU A 196 -0.15 9.76 -51.18
CA LEU A 196 -0.58 10.88 -50.34
C LEU A 196 -0.30 12.25 -50.98
N ALA A 197 0.68 12.36 -51.87
CA ALA A 197 0.94 13.59 -52.62
C ALA A 197 -0.28 14.05 -53.44
N GLY A 198 -1.10 13.11 -53.93
CA GLY A 198 -2.34 13.39 -54.66
C GLY A 198 -3.59 13.58 -53.78
N ALA A 199 -3.47 13.56 -52.45
CA ALA A 199 -4.60 13.70 -51.53
C ALA A 199 -5.09 15.16 -51.44
N PRO A 200 -6.42 15.42 -51.58
CA PRO A 200 -7.01 16.74 -51.31
C PRO A 200 -6.75 17.22 -49.88
N ASP A 201 -6.66 18.54 -49.66
CA ASP A 201 -6.36 19.11 -48.34
C ASP A 201 -7.37 18.69 -47.26
N ALA A 202 -8.67 18.69 -47.59
CA ALA A 202 -9.72 18.21 -46.69
C ALA A 202 -9.55 16.71 -46.31
N SER A 203 -9.01 15.88 -47.21
CA SER A 203 -8.71 14.47 -46.90
C SER A 203 -7.51 14.35 -45.95
N ARG A 204 -6.49 15.19 -46.12
CA ARG A 204 -5.33 15.24 -45.21
C ARG A 204 -5.73 15.69 -43.81
N GLU A 205 -6.64 16.66 -43.72
CA GLU A 205 -7.18 17.12 -42.44
C GLU A 205 -7.89 15.99 -41.69
N VAL A 206 -8.74 15.20 -42.36
CA VAL A 206 -9.40 14.03 -41.76
C VAL A 206 -8.36 13.03 -41.22
N LEU A 207 -7.34 12.71 -42.02
CA LEU A 207 -6.28 11.80 -41.58
C LEU A 207 -5.55 12.36 -40.36
N SER A 208 -5.19 13.64 -40.34
CA SER A 208 -4.47 14.27 -39.22
C SER A 208 -5.20 14.14 -37.88
N ARG A 209 -6.55 14.19 -37.90
CA ARG A 209 -7.39 14.02 -36.70
C ARG A 209 -7.40 12.58 -36.20
N LEU A 210 -7.38 11.60 -37.11
CA LEU A 210 -7.40 10.17 -36.79
C LEU A 210 -6.01 9.60 -36.45
N VAL A 211 -4.92 10.26 -36.88
CA VAL A 211 -3.56 9.74 -36.74
C VAL A 211 -3.18 9.44 -35.30
N TRP A 212 -3.44 10.33 -34.34
CA TRP A 212 -3.18 10.08 -32.90
C TRP A 212 -4.45 10.00 -32.06
N GLY A 213 -5.61 10.26 -32.66
CA GLY A 213 -6.91 10.12 -32.03
C GLY A 213 -7.42 8.67 -32.08
N PRO A 214 -8.70 8.44 -31.75
CA PRO A 214 -9.35 7.16 -32.03
C PRO A 214 -9.23 6.85 -33.52
N PRO A 215 -8.84 5.62 -33.90
CA PRO A 215 -8.66 5.28 -35.31
C PRO A 215 -9.99 5.14 -36.05
N TYR A 216 -11.13 5.25 -35.34
CA TYR A 216 -12.48 5.10 -35.89
C TYR A 216 -13.16 6.45 -36.12
N GLY A 217 -13.91 6.55 -37.21
CA GLY A 217 -14.74 7.70 -37.54
C GLY A 217 -16.15 7.28 -37.98
N GLN A 218 -17.09 8.21 -37.92
CA GLN A 218 -18.44 8.03 -38.44
C GLN A 218 -18.54 8.65 -39.83
N VAL A 219 -19.24 7.98 -40.74
CA VAL A 219 -19.42 8.38 -42.14
C VAL A 219 -20.87 8.19 -42.57
N THR A 220 -21.40 9.16 -43.29
CA THR A 220 -22.76 9.11 -43.85
C THR A 220 -22.87 8.10 -45.00
N PRO A 221 -24.08 7.59 -45.31
CA PRO A 221 -24.27 6.69 -46.46
C PRO A 221 -23.80 7.28 -47.79
N GLU A 222 -23.91 8.60 -47.94
CA GLU A 222 -23.33 9.36 -49.05
C GLU A 222 -22.13 10.17 -48.54
N PRO A 223 -20.91 9.62 -48.58
CA PRO A 223 -19.73 10.32 -48.09
C PRO A 223 -19.39 11.48 -49.03
N ALA A 224 -18.97 12.61 -48.43
CA ALA A 224 -18.42 13.76 -49.15
C ALA A 224 -17.20 13.36 -50.01
N ALA A 225 -16.93 14.11 -51.08
CA ALA A 225 -15.89 13.77 -52.06
C ALA A 225 -14.50 13.50 -51.44
N HIS A 226 -14.10 14.27 -50.42
CA HIS A 226 -12.82 14.10 -49.73
C HIS A 226 -12.75 12.81 -48.89
N LEU A 227 -13.87 12.34 -48.32
CA LEU A 227 -13.95 11.04 -47.63
C LEU A 227 -13.99 9.89 -48.63
N ARG A 228 -14.74 10.05 -49.72
CA ARG A 228 -14.82 9.06 -50.80
C ARG A 228 -13.45 8.79 -51.41
N TRP A 229 -12.65 9.84 -51.62
CA TRP A 229 -11.28 9.72 -52.11
C TRP A 229 -10.40 8.83 -51.22
N LEU A 230 -10.54 8.93 -49.88
CA LEU A 230 -9.82 8.10 -48.91
C LEU A 230 -10.30 6.65 -48.93
N LEU A 231 -11.62 6.44 -49.00
CA LEU A 231 -12.24 5.11 -49.04
C LEU A 231 -11.89 4.33 -50.29
N ASP A 232 -11.92 4.99 -51.46
CA ASP A 232 -11.64 4.34 -52.75
C ASP A 232 -10.18 3.95 -52.91
N ARG A 233 -9.27 4.54 -52.12
CA ARG A 233 -7.84 4.21 -52.11
C ARG A 233 -7.42 3.37 -50.90
N GLY A 234 -8.37 2.94 -50.08
CA GLY A 234 -8.11 2.09 -48.90
C GLY A 234 -7.35 2.80 -47.77
N LEU A 235 -7.26 4.13 -47.81
CA LEU A 235 -6.65 4.95 -46.76
C LEU A 235 -7.55 5.06 -45.52
N LEU A 236 -8.86 4.89 -45.73
CA LEU A 236 -9.85 4.55 -44.71
C LEU A 236 -10.59 3.29 -45.16
N LEU A 237 -10.93 2.40 -44.24
CA LEU A 237 -11.67 1.17 -44.55
C LEU A 237 -12.97 1.10 -43.75
N PRO A 238 -14.10 0.71 -44.36
CA PRO A 238 -15.36 0.53 -43.64
C PRO A 238 -15.29 -0.73 -42.77
N THR A 239 -15.71 -0.63 -41.51
CA THR A 239 -15.74 -1.77 -40.56
C THR A 239 -17.14 -2.19 -40.16
N ALA A 240 -18.10 -1.26 -40.18
CA ALA A 240 -19.51 -1.49 -39.91
C ALA A 240 -20.34 -0.43 -40.67
N PRO A 241 -21.66 -0.60 -40.83
CA PRO A 241 -22.51 0.43 -41.43
C PRO A 241 -22.28 1.79 -40.76
N GLY A 242 -21.90 2.80 -41.55
CA GLY A 242 -21.63 4.16 -41.06
C GLY A 242 -20.33 4.35 -40.27
N THR A 243 -19.49 3.31 -40.10
CA THR A 243 -18.22 3.39 -39.36
C THR A 243 -17.03 3.05 -40.25
N VAL A 244 -16.00 3.88 -40.19
CA VAL A 244 -14.73 3.70 -40.90
C VAL A 244 -13.58 3.65 -39.91
N VAL A 245 -12.47 3.05 -40.34
CA VAL A 245 -11.24 2.95 -39.55
C VAL A 245 -10.03 3.37 -40.38
N LEU A 246 -9.06 4.00 -39.71
CA LEU A 246 -7.72 4.24 -40.23
C LEU A 246 -6.87 2.96 -40.05
N PRO A 247 -6.47 2.28 -41.13
CA PRO A 247 -5.68 1.06 -41.04
C PRO A 247 -4.30 1.33 -40.43
N ARG A 248 -3.77 0.35 -39.69
CA ARG A 248 -2.51 0.46 -38.93
C ARG A 248 -1.34 0.90 -39.80
N GLU A 249 -1.19 0.31 -40.98
CA GLU A 249 -0.09 0.57 -41.92
C GLU A 249 -0.12 2.03 -42.39
N VAL A 250 -1.30 2.56 -42.68
CA VAL A 250 -1.52 3.96 -43.06
C VAL A 250 -1.18 4.88 -41.89
N ALA A 251 -1.67 4.56 -40.68
CA ALA A 251 -1.36 5.33 -39.48
C ALA A 251 0.16 5.35 -39.19
N LEU A 252 0.84 4.20 -39.21
CA LEU A 252 2.29 4.10 -39.01
C LEU A 252 3.06 4.86 -40.10
N HIS A 253 2.56 4.91 -41.34
CA HIS A 253 3.15 5.77 -42.36
C HIS A 253 3.13 7.24 -41.93
N LEU A 254 1.94 7.74 -41.57
CA LEU A 254 1.69 9.12 -41.16
C LEU A 254 2.40 9.49 -39.85
N ARG A 255 2.70 8.51 -39.00
CA ARG A 255 3.44 8.66 -37.72
C ARG A 255 4.97 8.55 -37.88
N ALA A 256 5.48 8.45 -39.11
CA ALA A 256 6.89 8.20 -39.39
C ALA A 256 7.42 6.93 -38.68
N GLY A 257 6.63 5.85 -38.71
CA GLY A 257 6.95 4.55 -38.14
C GLY A 257 6.62 4.38 -36.67
N ARG A 258 6.31 5.44 -35.93
CA ARG A 258 6.14 5.37 -34.48
C ARG A 258 4.78 4.80 -34.05
N ALA A 259 4.81 3.87 -33.10
CA ALA A 259 3.63 3.38 -32.40
C ALA A 259 3.12 4.39 -31.36
N HIS A 260 4.03 5.08 -30.66
CA HIS A 260 3.72 6.09 -29.63
C HIS A 260 4.08 7.49 -30.09
N ARG A 261 3.29 8.49 -29.68
CA ARG A 261 3.54 9.90 -30.04
C ARG A 261 4.83 10.40 -29.41
N GLU A 262 4.96 10.10 -28.13
CA GLU A 262 6.07 10.49 -27.26
C GLU A 262 6.54 9.23 -26.50
N PRO A 263 7.53 8.50 -27.03
CA PRO A 263 8.26 7.49 -26.27
C PRO A 263 8.96 8.14 -25.07
N GLU A 264 8.96 7.48 -23.91
CA GLU A 264 9.56 8.01 -22.68
C GLU A 264 10.70 7.09 -22.21
N PRO A 265 11.84 7.00 -22.94
CA PRO A 265 12.88 5.98 -22.74
C PRO A 265 13.58 6.02 -21.39
N LEU A 266 13.70 7.22 -20.83
CA LEU A 266 14.37 7.48 -19.58
C LEU A 266 13.37 7.98 -18.55
N PRO A 267 13.57 7.64 -17.27
CA PRO A 267 12.72 8.20 -16.25
C PRO A 267 12.98 9.70 -16.10
N PRO A 268 11.94 10.51 -15.85
CA PRO A 268 12.14 11.93 -15.60
C PRO A 268 13.01 12.12 -14.35
N ALA A 269 13.84 13.16 -14.36
CA ALA A 269 14.64 13.52 -13.20
C ALA A 269 13.74 14.11 -12.11
N VAL A 270 14.14 13.88 -10.86
CA VAL A 270 13.54 14.61 -9.73
C VAL A 270 14.31 15.92 -9.62
N GLU A 271 13.64 17.01 -9.94
CA GLU A 271 14.25 18.33 -10.02
C GLU A 271 14.35 18.95 -8.62
N PRO A 272 15.46 19.61 -8.29
CA PRO A 272 15.59 20.35 -7.03
C PRO A 272 14.78 21.65 -7.10
N ALA A 273 13.87 21.86 -6.13
CA ALA A 273 13.16 23.13 -5.99
C ALA A 273 13.92 24.12 -5.10
N ALA A 274 14.56 23.63 -4.05
CA ALA A 274 15.35 24.44 -3.12
C ALA A 274 16.51 23.64 -2.51
N ALA A 275 17.55 24.35 -2.07
CA ALA A 275 18.68 23.77 -1.35
C ALA A 275 18.92 24.51 -0.03
N HIS A 276 19.10 23.74 1.03
CA HIS A 276 19.31 24.22 2.39
C HIS A 276 20.57 23.58 2.99
N ARG A 277 21.13 24.20 4.03
CA ARG A 277 22.20 23.57 4.82
C ARG A 277 21.62 22.34 5.54
N PRO A 278 22.27 21.16 5.50
CA PRO A 278 21.75 19.95 6.14
C PRO A 278 21.39 20.14 7.62
N GLN A 279 22.21 20.88 8.38
CA GLN A 279 21.97 21.15 9.80
C GLN A 279 20.67 21.93 10.04
N VAL A 280 20.30 22.81 9.11
CA VAL A 280 19.06 23.60 9.19
C VAL A 280 17.84 22.73 8.91
N VAL A 281 17.97 21.78 7.97
CA VAL A 281 16.94 20.78 7.67
C VAL A 281 16.75 19.87 8.88
N ASP A 282 17.84 19.34 9.43
CA ASP A 282 17.83 18.45 10.59
C ASP A 282 17.21 19.11 11.81
N ALA A 283 17.57 20.36 12.12
CA ALA A 283 16.98 21.12 13.23
C ALA A 283 15.49 21.42 13.01
N THR A 284 15.08 21.75 11.78
CA THR A 284 13.66 21.99 11.46
C THR A 284 12.84 20.71 11.60
N ALA A 285 13.36 19.59 11.07
CA ALA A 285 12.75 18.27 11.16
C ALA A 285 12.67 17.79 12.62
N ALA A 286 13.70 18.04 13.44
CA ALA A 286 13.68 17.71 14.87
C ALA A 286 12.62 18.53 15.63
N GLY A 287 12.44 19.82 15.29
CA GLY A 287 11.35 20.63 15.82
C GLY A 287 9.97 20.05 15.49
N GLN A 288 9.73 19.64 14.25
CA GLN A 288 8.48 18.97 13.85
C GLN A 288 8.29 17.63 14.55
N ALA A 289 9.35 16.83 14.70
CA ALA A 289 9.32 15.58 15.46
C ALA A 289 8.93 15.81 16.93
N HIS A 290 9.42 16.89 17.55
CA HIS A 290 9.02 17.28 18.90
C HIS A 290 7.54 17.70 18.97
N THR A 291 7.07 18.52 18.03
CA THR A 291 5.65 18.89 17.92
C THR A 291 4.76 17.66 17.73
N ALA A 292 5.16 16.70 16.89
CA ALA A 292 4.43 15.47 16.67
C ALA A 292 4.20 14.66 17.97
N LEU A 293 5.24 14.56 18.81
CA LEU A 293 5.12 13.91 20.12
C LEU A 293 4.13 14.64 21.03
N ALA A 294 4.27 15.96 21.14
CA ALA A 294 3.38 16.79 21.95
C ALA A 294 1.92 16.70 21.50
N THR A 295 1.65 16.66 20.19
CA THR A 295 0.29 16.53 19.66
C THR A 295 -0.35 15.17 19.95
N VAL A 296 0.42 14.08 19.86
CA VAL A 296 -0.10 12.74 20.21
C VAL A 296 -0.34 12.61 21.72
N GLU A 297 0.54 13.16 22.55
CA GLU A 297 0.34 13.22 24.01
C GLU A 297 -0.91 14.03 24.37
N GLU A 298 -1.10 15.20 23.75
CA GLU A 298 -2.27 16.04 23.97
C GLU A 298 -3.58 15.33 23.57
N LEU A 299 -3.58 14.66 22.41
CA LEU A 299 -4.73 13.86 21.96
C LEU A 299 -5.12 12.77 22.97
N LEU A 300 -4.14 12.02 23.46
CA LEU A 300 -4.41 10.88 24.34
C LEU A 300 -4.71 11.32 25.78
N THR A 301 -4.19 12.48 26.20
CA THR A 301 -4.59 13.12 27.46
C THR A 301 -6.03 13.63 27.40
N ASP A 302 -6.46 14.24 26.29
CA ASP A 302 -7.86 14.68 26.09
C ASP A 302 -8.85 13.50 26.19
N TRP A 303 -8.43 12.30 25.76
CA TRP A 303 -9.28 11.11 25.76
C TRP A 303 -9.10 10.20 26.99
N ASN A 304 -8.35 10.65 28.00
CA ASN A 304 -7.97 9.85 29.17
C ASN A 304 -9.16 9.42 30.06
N GLU A 305 -10.23 10.21 30.09
CA GLU A 305 -11.44 9.94 30.89
C GLU A 305 -12.53 9.18 30.11
N GLY A 306 -12.20 8.68 28.92
CA GLY A 306 -13.14 8.03 28.00
C GLY A 306 -13.43 8.92 26.80
N GLY A 307 -12.79 8.60 25.67
CA GLY A 307 -12.91 9.35 24.43
C GLY A 307 -14.25 9.18 23.70
N PRO A 308 -14.30 9.58 22.42
CA PRO A 308 -15.52 9.54 21.61
C PRO A 308 -16.09 8.14 21.44
N ALA A 309 -17.42 8.06 21.31
CA ALA A 309 -18.12 6.81 21.01
C ALA A 309 -17.82 6.31 19.58
N VAL A 310 -17.76 4.99 19.43
CA VAL A 310 -17.62 4.33 18.13
C VAL A 310 -18.96 4.35 17.39
N LEU A 311 -18.96 4.75 16.13
CA LEU A 311 -20.17 4.69 15.29
C LEU A 311 -20.59 3.24 15.04
N ARG A 312 -21.90 3.00 14.84
CA ARG A 312 -22.41 1.68 14.41
C ARG A 312 -21.76 1.13 13.13
N ALA A 313 -21.33 2.03 12.25
CA ALA A 313 -20.63 1.69 11.00
C ALA A 313 -19.11 1.54 11.18
N GLY A 314 -18.60 1.69 12.40
CA GLY A 314 -17.19 1.84 12.74
C GLY A 314 -16.70 3.29 12.59
N GLY A 315 -15.64 3.63 13.31
CA GLY A 315 -15.00 4.95 13.23
C GLY A 315 -15.62 6.03 14.11
N LEU A 316 -15.15 7.26 13.90
CA LEU A 316 -15.51 8.49 14.62
C LEU A 316 -16.58 9.27 13.87
N SER A 317 -17.42 9.98 14.62
CA SER A 317 -18.35 10.95 14.02
C SER A 317 -17.61 12.20 13.50
N VAL A 318 -18.17 12.86 12.47
CA VAL A 318 -17.64 14.13 11.97
C VAL A 318 -17.61 15.20 13.08
N ARG A 319 -18.60 15.18 13.98
CA ARG A 319 -18.67 16.10 15.11
C ARG A 319 -17.54 15.87 16.10
N ASP A 320 -17.25 14.61 16.43
CA ASP A 320 -16.18 14.27 17.36
C ASP A 320 -14.81 14.59 16.75
N LEU A 321 -14.60 14.27 15.47
CA LEU A 321 -13.38 14.65 14.76
C LEU A 321 -13.17 16.18 14.76
N LYS A 322 -14.22 16.95 14.51
CA LYS A 322 -14.15 18.42 14.58
C LYS A 322 -13.85 18.93 16.00
N ARG A 323 -14.41 18.30 17.04
CA ARG A 323 -14.08 18.63 18.43
C ARG A 323 -12.60 18.36 18.73
N THR A 324 -12.10 17.20 18.30
CA THR A 324 -10.67 16.84 18.43
C THR A 324 -9.78 17.81 17.67
N ALA A 325 -10.17 18.23 16.46
CA ALA A 325 -9.44 19.22 15.68
C ALA A 325 -9.33 20.57 16.40
N ILE A 326 -10.42 21.04 17.03
CA ILE A 326 -10.42 22.25 17.85
C ILE A 326 -9.53 22.09 19.09
N ALA A 327 -9.60 20.93 19.77
CA ALA A 327 -8.78 20.66 20.95
C ALA A 327 -7.28 20.68 20.63
N LEU A 328 -6.88 20.10 19.50
CA LEU A 328 -5.49 20.05 19.03
C LEU A 328 -5.01 21.34 18.32
N ASP A 329 -5.86 22.36 18.20
CA ASP A 329 -5.60 23.57 17.39
C ASP A 329 -5.10 23.25 15.97
N ALA A 330 -5.75 22.27 15.31
CA ALA A 330 -5.34 21.75 14.02
C ALA A 330 -6.51 21.67 13.02
N PRO A 331 -6.25 21.75 11.70
CA PRO A 331 -7.26 21.47 10.69
C PRO A 331 -7.79 20.02 10.79
N GLU A 332 -9.06 19.79 10.44
CA GLU A 332 -9.69 18.47 10.50
C GLU A 332 -8.87 17.33 9.82
N PRO A 333 -8.27 17.52 8.62
CA PRO A 333 -7.42 16.49 8.02
C PRO A 333 -6.15 16.17 8.82
N VAL A 334 -5.58 17.16 9.51
CA VAL A 334 -4.39 16.98 10.36
C VAL A 334 -4.77 16.27 11.66
N ALA A 335 -5.90 16.61 12.26
CA ALA A 335 -6.43 15.87 13.40
C ALA A 335 -6.73 14.41 13.05
N ALA A 336 -7.33 14.16 11.87
CA ALA A 336 -7.56 12.81 11.37
C ALA A 336 -6.25 12.04 11.19
N PHE A 337 -5.18 12.68 10.70
CA PHE A 337 -3.85 12.09 10.61
C PHE A 337 -3.31 11.65 11.97
N TRP A 338 -3.35 12.52 12.98
CA TRP A 338 -2.84 12.17 14.32
C TRP A 338 -3.65 11.05 15.00
N VAL A 339 -4.96 11.08 14.86
CA VAL A 339 -5.86 10.02 15.37
C VAL A 339 -5.56 8.67 14.70
N GLU A 340 -5.45 8.65 13.37
CA GLU A 340 -5.11 7.43 12.62
C GLU A 340 -3.71 6.91 12.96
N LEU A 341 -2.75 7.82 13.18
CA LEU A 341 -1.39 7.45 13.53
C LEU A 341 -1.31 6.87 14.95
N ALA A 342 -1.99 7.47 15.92
CA ALA A 342 -2.06 6.94 17.28
C ALA A 342 -2.68 5.53 17.30
N TYR A 343 -3.72 5.32 16.49
CA TYR A 343 -4.32 4.00 16.27
C TYR A 343 -3.36 3.02 15.60
N ALA A 344 -2.68 3.43 14.52
CA ALA A 344 -1.71 2.60 13.81
C ALA A 344 -0.48 2.25 14.67
N ALA A 345 -0.09 3.13 15.59
CA ALA A 345 0.98 2.88 16.55
C ALA A 345 0.55 2.01 17.75
N GLY A 346 -0.74 1.67 17.85
CA GLY A 346 -1.29 0.87 18.95
C GLY A 346 -1.49 1.64 20.27
N LEU A 347 -1.42 2.97 20.24
CA LEU A 347 -1.62 3.83 21.42
C LEU A 347 -3.11 4.09 21.71
N LEU A 348 -3.96 3.87 20.70
CA LEU A 348 -5.40 4.13 20.73
C LEU A 348 -6.18 2.91 20.22
N ALA A 349 -7.27 2.54 20.88
CA ALA A 349 -8.17 1.46 20.44
C ALA A 349 -9.62 1.72 20.85
N SER A 350 -10.56 0.91 20.32
CA SER A 350 -11.90 0.77 20.90
C SER A 350 -11.83 -0.16 22.12
N ASP A 351 -12.58 0.15 23.18
CA ASP A 351 -12.66 -0.66 24.41
C ASP A 351 -13.43 -1.99 24.24
N GLY A 352 -14.28 -2.11 23.22
CA GLY A 352 -15.06 -3.32 22.95
C GLY A 352 -16.23 -3.56 23.90
N GLU A 353 -16.62 -2.55 24.68
CA GLU A 353 -17.77 -2.59 25.59
C GLU A 353 -19.10 -2.40 24.84
N ALA A 354 -20.25 -2.62 25.50
CA ALA A 354 -21.57 -2.50 24.86
C ALA A 354 -21.83 -1.10 24.23
N ASP A 355 -21.31 -0.05 24.88
CA ASP A 355 -21.26 1.32 24.36
C ASP A 355 -19.82 1.67 23.98
N GLU A 356 -19.29 1.01 22.94
CA GLU A 356 -17.89 1.12 22.54
C GLU A 356 -17.38 2.57 22.45
N ARG A 357 -16.21 2.83 23.05
CA ARG A 357 -15.51 4.12 22.99
C ARG A 357 -14.06 3.95 22.62
N TYR A 358 -13.51 4.99 21.97
CA TYR A 358 -12.07 5.08 21.77
C TYR A 358 -11.38 5.60 23.02
N ALA A 359 -10.31 4.93 23.44
CA ALA A 359 -9.49 5.34 24.58
C ALA A 359 -8.04 4.89 24.41
N ALA A 360 -7.15 5.44 25.25
CA ALA A 360 -5.76 5.05 25.28
C ALA A 360 -5.62 3.57 25.68
N THR A 361 -4.68 2.88 25.02
CA THR A 361 -4.32 1.50 25.38
C THR A 361 -3.31 1.51 26.54
N PRO A 362 -3.11 0.39 27.26
CA PRO A 362 -2.02 0.28 28.24
C PRO A 362 -0.63 0.51 27.64
N PHE A 363 -0.47 0.28 26.32
CA PHE A 363 0.78 0.54 25.61
C PHE A 363 1.12 2.03 25.53
N TYR A 364 0.14 2.93 25.65
CA TYR A 364 0.39 4.36 25.76
C TYR A 364 1.24 4.70 26.98
N ASP A 365 0.95 4.09 28.13
CA ASP A 365 1.67 4.37 29.37
C ASP A 365 3.14 3.89 29.26
N GLU A 366 3.39 2.72 28.66
CA GLU A 366 4.74 2.23 28.32
C GLU A 366 5.46 3.12 27.30
N TRP A 367 4.73 3.64 26.31
CA TRP A 367 5.29 4.52 25.29
C TRP A 367 5.75 5.83 25.92
N LEU A 368 5.01 6.40 26.88
CA LEU A 368 5.39 7.63 27.57
C LEU A 368 6.66 7.51 28.43
N GLU A 369 7.00 6.30 28.91
CA GLU A 369 8.22 6.07 29.70
C GLU A 369 9.50 6.04 28.84
N ARG A 370 9.38 5.98 27.52
CA ARG A 370 10.53 5.90 26.60
C ARG A 370 11.15 7.28 26.32
N PRO A 371 12.46 7.32 25.98
CA PRO A 371 13.10 8.54 25.51
C PRO A 371 12.38 9.17 24.30
N PRO A 372 12.31 10.51 24.17
CA PRO A 372 11.60 11.18 23.07
C PRO A 372 11.94 10.67 21.67
N ALA A 373 13.21 10.40 21.39
CA ALA A 373 13.62 9.91 20.07
C ALA A 373 13.12 8.49 19.76
N GLU A 374 13.01 7.61 20.78
CA GLU A 374 12.43 6.28 20.63
C GLU A 374 10.91 6.35 20.44
N ARG A 375 10.25 7.24 21.19
CA ARG A 375 8.82 7.52 21.03
C ARG A 375 8.49 7.95 19.61
N TRP A 376 9.30 8.86 19.05
CA TRP A 376 9.19 9.31 17.67
C TRP A 376 9.43 8.18 16.67
N ALA A 377 10.48 7.38 16.87
CA ALA A 377 10.81 6.29 15.96
C ALA A 377 9.67 5.25 15.84
N ARG A 378 8.94 5.00 16.93
CA ARG A 378 7.73 4.15 16.92
C ARG A 378 6.62 4.74 16.06
N LEU A 379 6.32 6.03 16.20
CA LEU A 379 5.32 6.72 15.38
C LEU A 379 5.73 6.74 13.90
N ALA A 380 6.98 7.11 13.60
CA ALA A 380 7.52 7.17 12.25
C ALA A 380 7.51 5.78 11.57
N GLN A 381 7.85 4.72 12.30
CA GLN A 381 7.77 3.35 11.80
C GLN A 381 6.33 2.93 11.50
N ALA A 382 5.38 3.18 12.42
CA ALA A 382 3.97 2.86 12.22
C ALA A 382 3.38 3.56 10.98
N TRP A 383 3.75 4.83 10.77
CA TRP A 383 3.40 5.58 9.57
C TRP A 383 4.02 4.99 8.30
N LEU A 384 5.33 4.70 8.33
CA LEU A 384 6.08 4.26 7.15
C LEU A 384 5.61 2.88 6.65
N THR A 385 5.23 1.97 7.56
CA THR A 385 4.79 0.61 7.23
C THR A 385 3.27 0.43 7.18
N GLY A 386 2.48 1.38 7.71
CA GLY A 386 1.04 1.26 7.82
C GLY A 386 0.28 1.40 6.49
N THR A 387 -0.78 0.61 6.29
CA THR A 387 -1.63 0.71 5.09
C THR A 387 -2.75 1.73 5.22
N ARG A 388 -3.07 2.14 6.44
CA ARG A 388 -4.11 3.14 6.69
C ARG A 388 -3.69 4.51 6.15
N THR A 389 -4.61 5.16 5.45
CA THR A 389 -4.37 6.43 4.77
C THR A 389 -5.39 7.47 5.24
N SER A 390 -4.99 8.34 6.15
CA SER A 390 -5.86 9.37 6.76
C SER A 390 -6.36 10.40 5.75
N GLY A 391 -5.61 10.68 4.68
CA GLY A 391 -6.02 11.60 3.61
C GLY A 391 -7.31 11.20 2.86
N LEU A 392 -7.81 9.98 3.07
CA LEU A 392 -9.10 9.53 2.54
C LEU A 392 -10.30 9.91 3.42
N VAL A 393 -10.08 10.30 4.67
CA VAL A 393 -11.14 10.71 5.60
C VAL A 393 -11.90 11.90 5.01
N GLY A 394 -13.23 11.83 5.06
CA GLY A 394 -14.13 12.78 4.40
C GLY A 394 -14.36 12.52 2.91
N GLY A 395 -13.58 11.63 2.29
CA GLY A 395 -13.82 11.13 0.94
C GLY A 395 -14.98 10.13 0.87
N ARG A 396 -15.25 9.60 -0.33
CA ARG A 396 -16.33 8.62 -0.56
C ARG A 396 -15.79 7.26 -0.99
N ASP A 397 -16.43 6.19 -0.51
CA ASP A 397 -16.14 4.81 -0.90
C ASP A 397 -16.80 4.44 -2.24
N ALA A 398 -16.58 3.21 -2.73
CA ALA A 398 -17.17 2.72 -3.98
C ALA A 398 -18.71 2.62 -3.96
N LYS A 399 -19.33 2.71 -2.77
CA LYS A 399 -20.78 2.72 -2.55
C LYS A 399 -21.29 4.14 -2.22
N ASP A 400 -20.50 5.17 -2.52
CA ASP A 400 -20.79 6.59 -2.29
C ASP A 400 -20.98 6.98 -0.81
N ARG A 401 -20.49 6.15 0.13
CA ARG A 401 -20.53 6.43 1.58
C ARG A 401 -19.30 7.20 2.02
N THR A 402 -19.45 8.12 2.95
CA THR A 402 -18.34 8.90 3.51
C THR A 402 -17.41 8.02 4.34
N LEU A 403 -16.10 8.18 4.15
CA LEU A 403 -15.07 7.50 4.93
C LEU A 403 -14.78 8.28 6.22
N SER A 404 -15.05 7.67 7.37
CA SER A 404 -14.80 8.24 8.70
C SER A 404 -13.39 7.91 9.20
N ALA A 405 -12.80 8.79 10.01
CA ALA A 405 -11.60 8.46 10.79
C ALA A 405 -11.87 7.27 11.72
N LEU A 406 -10.87 6.42 11.93
CA LEU A 406 -10.91 5.10 12.57
C LEU A 406 -11.90 4.11 11.95
N GLY A 407 -12.50 4.47 10.81
CA GLY A 407 -13.47 3.65 10.11
C GLY A 407 -12.83 2.59 9.22
N PRO A 408 -13.65 1.64 8.72
CA PRO A 408 -13.22 0.69 7.70
C PRO A 408 -12.98 1.40 6.36
N GLY A 409 -12.20 0.77 5.47
CA GLY A 409 -12.03 1.25 4.09
C GLY A 409 -10.97 2.33 3.90
N LEU A 410 -10.14 2.61 4.92
CA LEU A 410 -8.99 3.52 4.84
C LEU A 410 -7.68 2.83 4.42
N ASP A 411 -7.63 1.50 4.40
CA ASP A 411 -6.44 0.75 4.02
C ASP A 411 -6.16 0.80 2.51
N ARG A 412 -4.94 1.17 2.15
CA ARG A 412 -4.40 1.12 0.79
C ARG A 412 -3.08 0.36 0.84
N SER A 413 -3.09 -0.84 0.28
CA SER A 413 -1.93 -1.75 0.25
C SER A 413 -0.68 -1.13 -0.40
N ALA A 414 -0.88 -0.21 -1.35
CA ALA A 414 0.20 0.52 -2.01
C ALA A 414 0.81 1.66 -1.17
N ALA A 415 0.20 2.06 -0.04
CA ALA A 415 0.66 3.21 0.74
C ALA A 415 2.09 3.05 1.27
N PRO A 416 2.49 1.90 1.87
CA PRO A 416 3.87 1.70 2.32
C PRO A 416 4.88 1.75 1.17
N GLU A 417 4.58 1.12 0.02
CA GLU A 417 5.43 1.14 -1.18
C GLU A 417 5.64 2.57 -1.68
N VAL A 418 4.55 3.35 -1.79
CA VAL A 418 4.62 4.75 -2.24
C VAL A 418 5.38 5.62 -1.25
N ARG A 419 5.14 5.50 0.06
CA ARG A 419 5.86 6.26 1.09
C ARG A 419 7.36 6.03 1.01
N HIS A 420 7.78 4.76 1.03
CA HIS A 420 9.20 4.40 0.89
C HIS A 420 9.78 4.91 -0.41
N ARG A 421 9.04 4.80 -1.53
CA ARG A 421 9.56 5.22 -2.82
C ARG A 421 9.76 6.73 -2.90
N VAL A 422 8.81 7.52 -2.42
CA VAL A 422 8.94 8.98 -2.31
C VAL A 422 10.18 9.33 -1.50
N LEU A 423 10.30 8.81 -0.28
CA LEU A 423 11.44 9.14 0.57
C LEU A 423 12.78 8.66 -0.01
N ALA A 424 12.82 7.52 -0.72
CA ALA A 424 14.00 7.05 -1.43
C ALA A 424 14.39 7.96 -2.61
N LEU A 425 13.42 8.55 -3.32
CA LEU A 425 13.69 9.56 -4.35
C LEU A 425 14.32 10.81 -3.73
N LEU A 426 13.81 11.28 -2.59
CA LEU A 426 14.40 12.39 -1.84
C LEU A 426 15.80 12.03 -1.32
N ALA A 427 16.02 10.79 -0.88
CA ALA A 427 17.34 10.31 -0.44
C ALA A 427 18.38 10.30 -1.58
N GLY A 428 17.93 10.10 -2.83
CA GLY A 428 18.75 10.19 -4.03
C GLY A 428 19.24 11.60 -4.37
N LEU A 429 18.62 12.64 -3.80
CA LEU A 429 19.08 14.03 -3.94
C LEU A 429 20.23 14.35 -2.96
N PRO A 430 21.07 15.34 -3.27
CA PRO A 430 22.08 15.84 -2.34
C PRO A 430 21.47 16.23 -0.99
N ALA A 431 22.20 16.01 0.11
CA ALA A 431 21.72 16.35 1.45
C ALA A 431 21.30 17.82 1.55
N GLY A 432 20.14 18.08 2.16
CA GLY A 432 19.57 19.42 2.27
C GLY A 432 18.76 19.91 1.06
N THR A 433 18.58 19.07 0.03
CA THR A 433 17.80 19.43 -1.17
C THR A 433 16.33 19.06 -1.00
N ALA A 434 15.45 20.03 -1.23
CA ALA A 434 14.00 19.83 -1.34
C ALA A 434 13.62 19.61 -2.82
N PRO A 435 12.85 18.56 -3.14
CA PRO A 435 12.43 18.28 -4.50
C PRO A 435 11.31 19.24 -4.94
N ASP A 436 11.19 19.44 -6.25
CA ASP A 436 9.94 19.89 -6.86
C ASP A 436 8.89 18.76 -6.76
N PRO A 437 7.74 18.97 -6.09
CA PRO A 437 6.73 17.94 -5.92
C PRO A 437 6.22 17.36 -7.24
N ASP A 438 6.08 18.18 -8.29
CA ASP A 438 5.55 17.72 -9.58
C ASP A 438 6.54 16.81 -10.30
N SER A 439 7.85 17.05 -10.18
CA SER A 439 8.89 16.16 -10.67
C SER A 439 8.88 14.79 -9.97
N VAL A 440 8.61 14.74 -8.66
CA VAL A 440 8.44 13.48 -7.92
C VAL A 440 7.22 12.72 -8.43
N LEU A 441 6.09 13.40 -8.63
CA LEU A 441 4.87 12.81 -9.17
C LEU A 441 5.06 12.31 -10.61
N ALA A 442 5.76 13.07 -11.45
CA ALA A 442 6.12 12.65 -12.81
C ALA A 442 6.99 11.38 -12.78
N ARG A 443 7.96 11.32 -11.87
CA ARG A 443 8.80 10.14 -11.67
C ARG A 443 8.01 8.91 -11.25
N LEU A 444 7.10 9.04 -10.29
CA LEU A 444 6.25 7.93 -9.85
C LEU A 444 5.29 7.45 -10.94
N ARG A 445 4.69 8.37 -11.71
CA ARG A 445 3.84 8.03 -12.86
C ARG A 445 4.62 7.32 -13.96
N TRP A 446 5.89 7.66 -14.14
CA TRP A 446 6.75 6.94 -15.08
C TRP A 446 7.08 5.53 -14.57
N GLU A 447 7.36 5.35 -13.28
CA GLU A 447 7.71 4.03 -12.71
C GLU A 447 6.51 3.07 -12.59
N ARG A 448 5.31 3.63 -12.39
CA ARG A 448 4.03 2.90 -12.29
C ARG A 448 2.94 3.66 -13.04
N PRO A 449 2.85 3.53 -14.38
CA PRO A 449 1.85 4.24 -15.17
C PRO A 449 0.43 3.86 -14.76
N PRO A 450 -0.48 4.84 -14.56
CA PRO A 450 -1.87 4.56 -14.25
C PRO A 450 -2.56 3.85 -15.43
N ARG A 451 -3.45 2.90 -15.12
CA ARG A 451 -4.25 2.20 -16.14
C ARG A 451 -5.13 3.20 -16.90
N GLY A 452 -5.08 3.15 -18.23
CA GLY A 452 -6.07 3.84 -19.07
C GLY A 452 -5.86 5.35 -19.28
N ALA A 453 -4.70 5.92 -18.95
CA ALA A 453 -4.40 7.35 -19.18
C ALA A 453 -4.46 7.80 -20.65
N ALA A 454 -4.55 6.87 -21.62
CA ALA A 454 -4.82 7.21 -23.02
C ALA A 454 -6.30 7.64 -23.26
N SER A 455 -7.23 7.31 -22.34
CA SER A 455 -8.66 7.66 -22.45
C SER A 455 -9.01 9.02 -21.85
N THR A 456 -8.18 9.56 -20.94
CA THR A 456 -8.46 10.83 -20.24
C THR A 456 -8.18 12.08 -21.07
N ALA A 457 -7.58 11.96 -22.26
CA ALA A 457 -7.52 13.05 -23.22
C ALA A 457 -8.89 13.39 -23.85
N ARG A 458 -9.95 12.62 -23.58
CA ARG A 458 -11.30 12.80 -24.18
C ARG A 458 -12.27 13.68 -23.42
N THR A 459 -11.94 14.18 -22.24
CA THR A 459 -12.86 15.06 -21.52
C THR A 459 -12.09 16.24 -20.95
N GLY A 460 -12.23 17.41 -21.57
CA GLY A 460 -11.96 18.72 -20.94
C GLY A 460 -12.92 19.03 -19.78
N ALA A 461 -13.34 18.00 -19.04
CA ALA A 461 -13.96 18.13 -17.74
C ALA A 461 -12.81 18.22 -16.74
N GLU A 462 -12.55 19.44 -16.27
CA GLU A 462 -11.73 19.74 -15.10
C GLU A 462 -12.27 18.97 -13.89
N GLY A 463 -11.80 17.73 -13.74
CA GLY A 463 -12.31 16.80 -12.74
C GLY A 463 -11.81 15.37 -12.96
N GLY A 464 -10.63 15.21 -13.57
CA GLY A 464 -9.99 13.91 -13.67
C GLY A 464 -9.69 13.40 -12.27
N THR A 465 -10.37 12.33 -11.85
CA THR A 465 -10.12 11.66 -10.58
C THR A 465 -8.64 11.33 -10.52
N GLU A 466 -7.90 12.07 -9.70
CA GLU A 466 -6.47 11.91 -9.61
C GLU A 466 -6.10 10.48 -9.20
N ASP A 467 -5.11 9.92 -9.89
CA ASP A 467 -4.60 8.57 -9.61
C ASP A 467 -4.24 8.41 -8.14
N LEU A 468 -4.58 7.24 -7.58
CA LEU A 468 -4.40 6.97 -6.15
C LEU A 468 -2.93 7.10 -5.72
N ARG A 469 -1.97 6.64 -6.55
CA ARG A 469 -0.54 6.73 -6.21
C ARG A 469 -0.06 8.19 -6.15
N ALA A 470 -0.56 9.04 -7.04
CA ALA A 470 -0.26 10.48 -6.99
C ALA A 470 -0.79 11.13 -5.70
N ARG A 471 -2.03 10.81 -5.29
CA ARG A 471 -2.58 11.27 -4.00
C ARG A 471 -1.76 10.78 -2.81
N LEU A 472 -1.42 9.49 -2.78
CA LEU A 472 -0.56 8.91 -1.73
C LEU A 472 0.80 9.61 -1.65
N ALA A 473 1.41 9.93 -2.78
CA ALA A 473 2.69 10.63 -2.83
C ALA A 473 2.60 12.06 -2.29
N ARG A 474 1.53 12.79 -2.62
CA ARG A 474 1.29 14.14 -2.08
C ARG A 474 1.06 14.12 -0.57
N TRP A 475 0.24 13.19 -0.08
CA TRP A 475 0.08 12.99 1.36
C TRP A 475 1.38 12.60 2.03
N THR A 476 2.19 11.73 1.43
CA THR A 476 3.51 11.35 1.96
C THR A 476 4.40 12.56 2.18
N LEU A 477 4.49 13.48 1.21
CA LEU A 477 5.32 14.68 1.33
C LEU A 477 4.87 15.58 2.49
N SER A 478 3.57 15.78 2.66
CA SER A 478 3.01 16.58 3.76
C SER A 478 3.14 15.89 5.12
N GLU A 479 2.80 14.60 5.20
CA GLU A 479 2.85 13.79 6.43
C GLU A 479 4.30 13.60 6.91
N ALA A 480 5.27 13.49 5.99
CA ALA A 480 6.69 13.41 6.32
C ALA A 480 7.19 14.71 6.98
N GLU A 481 6.69 15.87 6.56
CA GLU A 481 7.04 17.16 7.18
C GLU A 481 6.39 17.27 8.57
N LEU A 482 5.10 16.91 8.71
CA LEU A 482 4.39 16.91 9.99
C LEU A 482 5.05 15.99 11.04
N LEU A 483 5.56 14.83 10.61
CA LEU A 483 6.27 13.90 11.48
C LEU A 483 7.73 14.30 11.75
N GLY A 484 8.26 15.29 11.03
CA GLY A 484 9.68 15.62 11.11
C GLY A 484 10.59 14.57 10.49
N VAL A 485 10.13 13.79 9.51
CA VAL A 485 10.98 12.96 8.62
C VAL A 485 11.67 13.85 7.57
N THR A 486 11.00 14.92 7.15
CA THR A 486 11.57 16.00 6.34
C THR A 486 11.57 17.31 7.13
N GLY A 487 12.42 18.25 6.72
CA GLY A 487 12.44 19.62 7.24
C GLY A 487 12.70 20.61 6.11
N ARG A 488 11.84 21.62 5.99
CA ARG A 488 11.82 22.53 4.82
C ARG A 488 11.69 21.76 3.50
N GLY A 489 10.94 20.67 3.49
CA GLY A 489 10.72 19.82 2.31
C GLY A 489 11.92 18.95 1.89
N ALA A 490 13.07 19.04 2.58
CA ALA A 490 14.23 18.19 2.33
C ALA A 490 14.28 17.02 3.33
N LEU A 491 14.81 15.87 2.89
CA LEU A 491 14.96 14.69 3.76
C LEU A 491 16.06 14.91 4.81
N SER A 492 15.71 14.75 6.09
CA SER A 492 16.64 14.89 7.23
C SER A 492 17.60 13.71 7.35
N ALA A 493 18.64 13.86 8.15
CA ALA A 493 19.60 12.80 8.46
C ALA A 493 18.92 11.60 9.16
N HIS A 494 18.04 11.84 10.15
CA HIS A 494 17.27 10.78 10.79
C HIS A 494 16.20 10.17 9.87
N GLY A 495 15.65 10.95 8.94
CA GLY A 495 14.78 10.43 7.87
C GLY A 495 15.51 9.50 6.90
N ARG A 496 16.77 9.80 6.54
CA ARG A 496 17.63 8.89 5.77
C ARG A 496 17.93 7.61 6.54
N ALA A 497 18.26 7.74 7.82
CA ALA A 497 18.51 6.59 8.70
C ALA A 497 17.28 5.68 8.84
N LEU A 498 16.07 6.25 8.87
CA LEU A 498 14.81 5.50 8.93
C LEU A 498 14.59 4.60 7.70
N LEU A 499 15.14 4.97 6.54
CA LEU A 499 15.13 4.17 5.31
C LEU A 499 16.27 3.14 5.23
N GLY A 500 17.17 3.09 6.21
CA GLY A 500 18.41 2.33 6.10
C GLY A 500 19.35 2.85 5.00
N ALA A 501 19.15 4.09 4.53
CA ALA A 501 20.01 4.70 3.52
C ALA A 501 21.38 5.04 4.13
N PRO A 502 22.48 4.87 3.39
CA PRO A 502 23.82 5.21 3.90
C PRO A 502 23.87 6.70 4.28
N ALA A 503 24.63 7.01 5.34
CA ALA A 503 24.88 8.38 5.74
C ALA A 503 25.45 9.16 4.54
N PRO A 504 25.05 10.42 4.33
CA PRO A 504 25.60 11.23 3.25
C PRO A 504 27.11 11.25 3.41
N GLY A 505 27.83 10.72 2.42
CA GLY A 505 29.28 10.65 2.45
C GLY A 505 29.84 12.03 2.75
N GLY A 506 30.71 12.12 3.76
CA GLY A 506 31.55 13.30 3.95
C GLY A 506 32.35 13.59 2.67
N PRO A 507 32.89 14.81 2.50
CA PRO A 507 33.70 15.14 1.34
C PRO A 507 34.76 14.04 1.18
N ALA A 508 34.80 13.40 0.01
CA ALA A 508 35.69 12.29 -0.26
C ALA A 508 37.11 12.67 0.18
N GLY A 509 37.57 12.08 1.29
CA GLY A 509 38.98 12.08 1.64
C GLY A 509 39.75 11.45 0.49
N PRO A 510 40.99 11.90 0.22
CA PRO A 510 41.74 11.44 -0.93
C PRO A 510 41.82 9.91 -0.87
N ALA A 511 41.28 9.26 -1.90
CA ALA A 511 41.38 7.82 -2.05
C ALA A 511 42.87 7.45 -2.03
N ASP A 512 43.25 6.56 -1.11
CA ASP A 512 44.55 5.90 -1.12
C ASP A 512 44.72 5.21 -2.48
N ALA A 513 45.48 5.87 -3.35
CA ALA A 513 45.95 5.32 -4.60
C ALA A 513 47.08 4.34 -4.29
N GLY A 514 46.74 3.05 -4.24
CA GLY A 514 47.69 1.97 -4.04
C GLY A 514 47.30 0.70 -4.80
N GLY A 515 47.37 0.73 -6.13
CA GLY A 515 47.21 -0.46 -6.98
C GLY A 515 47.19 -0.10 -8.48
N PRO A 516 48.13 -0.57 -9.31
CA PRO A 516 48.36 0.00 -10.63
C PRO A 516 47.44 -0.64 -11.68
N SER A 517 46.65 0.19 -12.37
CA SER A 517 46.08 -0.15 -13.67
C SER A 517 46.41 0.98 -14.65
N GLY A 518 46.96 0.59 -15.80
CA GLY A 518 47.70 1.45 -16.72
C GLY A 518 46.91 2.63 -17.28
N ALA A 519 47.51 3.80 -17.15
CA ALA A 519 47.06 5.05 -17.76
C ALA A 519 47.44 5.08 -19.26
N GLY A 520 46.43 5.31 -20.10
CA GLY A 520 46.61 6.09 -21.33
C GLY A 520 46.15 7.51 -21.04
N GLU A 521 47.06 8.48 -21.12
CA GLU A 521 46.76 9.91 -20.94
C GLU A 521 45.92 10.48 -22.10
N PRO A 522 45.00 11.41 -21.83
CA PRO A 522 44.30 12.22 -22.83
C PRO A 522 45.03 13.54 -23.10
N SER A 523 45.08 13.97 -24.37
CA SER A 523 45.58 15.28 -24.78
C SER A 523 44.44 16.21 -25.23
N GLY A 524 44.36 17.42 -24.67
CA GLY A 524 43.66 18.56 -25.29
C GLY A 524 42.98 19.53 -24.31
N PRO A 525 43.36 20.83 -24.29
CA PRO A 525 42.75 21.82 -23.40
C PRO A 525 41.49 22.41 -24.04
N GLY A 526 40.33 22.11 -23.48
CA GLY A 526 39.05 22.60 -23.99
C GLY A 526 37.88 22.36 -23.05
N ASP A 527 38.07 22.52 -21.73
CA ASP A 527 36.99 22.40 -20.74
C ASP A 527 36.51 23.78 -20.27
N LYS A 528 35.39 24.23 -20.86
CA LYS A 528 34.39 25.05 -20.17
C LYS A 528 33.06 24.31 -20.27
N LEU A 529 32.60 23.84 -19.11
CA LEU A 529 31.34 23.15 -18.77
C LEU A 529 30.06 23.73 -19.40
N PRO A 530 28.88 23.08 -19.26
CA PRO A 530 28.57 21.72 -18.78
C PRO A 530 27.63 20.95 -19.72
N VAL A 531 27.56 19.62 -19.62
CA VAL A 531 26.35 18.75 -19.60
C VAL A 531 26.88 17.33 -19.68
N HIS A 532 27.11 16.71 -18.53
CA HIS A 532 27.11 15.25 -18.47
C HIS A 532 26.02 14.85 -17.50
N HIS A 533 24.89 14.44 -18.08
CA HIS A 533 24.02 13.45 -17.48
C HIS A 533 24.92 12.28 -17.08
N ARG A 534 25.31 12.21 -15.81
CA ARG A 534 25.74 10.93 -15.25
C ARG A 534 24.49 10.07 -15.28
N THR A 535 24.45 9.17 -16.25
CA THR A 535 23.54 8.03 -16.25
C THR A 535 23.94 7.17 -15.07
N THR A 536 23.47 7.53 -13.87
CA THR A 536 23.54 6.65 -12.72
C THR A 536 22.77 5.39 -13.14
N PRO A 537 23.38 4.20 -13.14
CA PRO A 537 22.63 2.97 -13.38
C PRO A 537 21.44 2.99 -12.42
N GLN A 538 20.23 2.86 -12.98
CA GLN A 538 19.00 2.78 -12.19
C GLN A 538 19.20 1.70 -11.13
N GLN A 539 19.42 2.11 -9.89
CA GLN A 539 19.29 1.20 -8.76
C GLN A 539 17.87 0.64 -8.84
N PRO A 540 17.69 -0.69 -8.69
CA PRO A 540 16.38 -1.27 -8.52
C PRO A 540 15.59 -0.45 -7.50
N LEU A 541 14.27 -0.35 -7.66
CA LEU A 541 13.40 0.14 -6.60
C LEU A 541 13.86 -0.51 -5.29
N PRO A 542 14.32 0.26 -4.28
CA PRO A 542 14.82 -0.35 -3.05
C PRO A 542 13.69 -1.21 -2.50
N ALA A 543 13.96 -2.50 -2.33
CA ALA A 543 13.01 -3.41 -1.72
C ALA A 543 12.66 -2.87 -0.33
N LEU A 544 11.39 -2.98 0.06
CA LEU A 544 10.98 -2.68 1.43
C LEU A 544 11.86 -3.49 2.38
N LEU A 545 12.38 -2.82 3.42
CA LEU A 545 13.19 -3.49 4.43
C LEU A 545 12.34 -4.58 5.11
N SER A 546 12.97 -5.70 5.46
CA SER A 546 12.33 -6.71 6.31
C SER A 546 11.95 -6.07 7.66
N PRO A 547 10.99 -6.62 8.42
CA PRO A 547 10.60 -6.06 9.72
C PRO A 547 11.78 -5.85 10.69
N THR A 548 12.76 -6.76 10.68
CA THR A 548 13.97 -6.68 11.50
C THR A 548 14.92 -5.57 11.03
N GLU A 549 15.12 -5.44 9.72
CA GLU A 549 15.92 -4.35 9.14
C GLU A 549 15.25 -2.99 9.40
N GLN A 550 13.92 -2.93 9.29
CA GLN A 550 13.15 -1.72 9.57
C GLN A 550 13.24 -1.31 11.04
N ALA A 551 13.19 -2.26 11.98
CA ALA A 551 13.38 -1.98 13.40
C ALA A 551 14.80 -1.46 13.69
N THR A 552 15.81 -2.03 13.02
CA THR A 552 17.21 -1.58 13.14
C THR A 552 17.38 -0.16 12.58
N ALA A 553 16.78 0.13 11.43
CA ALA A 553 16.77 1.45 10.80
C ALA A 553 16.07 2.49 11.69
N ALA A 554 14.92 2.14 12.28
CA ALA A 554 14.20 3.01 13.22
C ALA A 554 15.04 3.32 14.49
N ALA A 555 15.73 2.33 15.04
CA ALA A 555 16.65 2.55 16.17
C ALA A 555 17.87 3.43 15.79
N ALA A 556 18.38 3.31 14.56
CA ALA A 556 19.42 4.20 14.05
C ALA A 556 18.90 5.64 13.89
N ALA A 557 17.68 5.81 13.36
CA ALA A 557 17.03 7.11 13.23
C ALA A 557 16.82 7.79 14.58
N ALA A 558 16.37 7.04 15.61
CA ALA A 558 16.25 7.55 16.98
C ALA A 558 17.59 8.10 17.52
N ARG A 559 18.70 7.37 17.31
CA ARG A 559 20.04 7.83 17.75
C ARG A 559 20.50 9.11 17.05
N VAL A 560 20.16 9.27 15.76
CA VAL A 560 20.49 10.49 15.00
C VAL A 560 19.64 11.68 15.45
N LEU A 561 18.36 11.44 15.77
CA LEU A 561 17.44 12.48 16.21
C LEU A 561 17.68 12.93 17.66
N ALA A 562 18.07 12.01 18.55
CA ALA A 562 18.23 12.26 19.99
C ALA A 562 18.99 13.56 20.36
N PRO A 563 20.18 13.87 19.80
CA PRO A 563 20.91 15.09 20.15
C PRO A 563 20.29 16.39 19.62
N LEU A 564 19.28 16.31 18.74
CA LEU A 564 18.61 17.47 18.15
C LEU A 564 17.30 17.82 18.87
N LEU A 565 16.79 16.93 19.70
CA LEU A 565 15.60 17.18 20.50
C LEU A 565 15.95 18.01 21.74
N PRO A 566 15.07 18.94 22.17
CA PRO A 566 15.29 19.68 23.40
C PRO A 566 15.32 18.73 24.61
N GLU A 567 16.31 18.93 25.49
CA GLU A 567 16.38 18.20 26.75
C GLU A 567 15.20 18.59 27.65
N PRO A 568 14.45 17.63 28.21
CA PRO A 568 13.43 17.90 29.20
C PRO A 568 14.02 18.64 30.41
N LEU A 569 13.32 19.65 30.88
CA LEU A 569 13.70 20.48 32.02
C LEU A 569 12.99 19.97 33.28
N ASP A 570 13.75 19.84 34.35
CA ASP A 570 13.26 19.53 35.70
C ASP A 570 12.79 20.79 36.46
N HIS A 571 12.70 21.95 35.80
CA HIS A 571 12.39 23.23 36.45
C HIS A 571 11.63 24.23 35.56
N VAL A 572 11.02 25.22 36.22
CA VAL A 572 10.32 26.38 35.63
C VAL A 572 10.87 27.71 36.20
N LEU A 573 10.51 28.82 35.55
CA LEU A 573 10.78 30.17 36.01
C LEU A 573 9.50 30.80 36.56
N LEU A 574 9.40 30.98 37.88
CA LEU A 574 8.27 31.64 38.52
C LEU A 574 8.39 33.17 38.44
N GLN A 575 7.31 33.84 38.09
CA GLN A 575 7.22 35.30 37.94
C GLN A 575 6.23 35.90 38.96
N ALA A 576 6.38 37.20 39.24
CA ALA A 576 5.61 37.89 40.28
C ALA A 576 4.12 38.08 39.96
N ASP A 577 3.71 37.87 38.70
CA ASP A 577 2.35 38.02 38.18
C ASP A 577 1.54 36.71 38.19
N LEU A 578 1.92 35.77 39.08
CA LEU A 578 1.32 34.44 39.22
C LEU A 578 1.45 33.59 37.96
N THR A 579 2.57 33.71 37.25
CA THR A 579 2.87 32.85 36.10
C THR A 579 4.15 32.02 36.31
N ALA A 580 4.19 30.85 35.69
CA ALA A 580 5.40 30.05 35.52
C ALA A 580 5.72 29.93 34.02
N VAL A 581 6.98 30.15 33.66
CA VAL A 581 7.46 29.99 32.29
C VAL A 581 8.36 28.77 32.21
N ALA A 582 8.00 27.83 31.34
CA ALA A 582 8.82 26.68 30.98
C ALA A 582 9.53 26.98 29.64
N PRO A 583 10.84 27.28 29.62
CA PRO A 583 11.57 27.66 28.40
C PRO A 583 11.87 26.48 27.46
N GLY A 584 11.42 25.28 27.82
CA GLY A 584 11.56 24.03 27.06
C GLY A 584 10.57 22.99 27.59
N PRO A 585 10.53 21.78 27.01
CA PRO A 585 9.66 20.72 27.49
C PRO A 585 10.01 20.37 28.93
N LEU A 586 9.00 20.14 29.78
CA LEU A 586 9.21 19.75 31.17
C LEU A 586 9.31 18.23 31.28
N GLU A 587 10.07 17.75 32.27
CA GLU A 587 9.99 16.35 32.68
C GLU A 587 8.55 15.99 33.06
N ARG A 588 8.12 14.78 32.71
CA ARG A 588 6.72 14.35 32.83
C ARG A 588 6.13 14.55 34.25
N PRO A 589 6.79 14.13 35.35
CA PRO A 589 6.22 14.32 36.70
C PRO A 589 5.99 15.79 37.06
N LEU A 590 6.87 16.68 36.56
CA LEU A 590 6.74 18.13 36.73
C LEU A 590 5.59 18.67 35.87
N ALA A 591 5.50 18.28 34.59
CA ALA A 591 4.44 18.69 33.69
C ALA A 591 3.05 18.30 34.20
N GLU A 592 2.87 17.04 34.64
CA GLU A 592 1.60 16.53 35.18
C GLU A 592 1.18 17.29 36.43
N THR A 593 2.11 17.49 37.37
CA THR A 593 1.80 18.22 38.61
C THR A 593 1.48 19.68 38.33
N LEU A 594 2.22 20.32 37.42
CA LEU A 594 2.01 21.72 37.05
C LEU A 594 0.69 21.91 36.28
N GLY A 595 0.30 20.94 35.42
CA GLY A 595 -0.97 20.96 34.71
C GLY A 595 -2.21 20.83 35.61
N VAL A 596 -2.07 20.21 36.79
CA VAL A 596 -3.11 20.23 37.81
C VAL A 596 -3.12 21.57 38.56
N LEU A 597 -1.93 22.06 38.93
CA LEU A 597 -1.71 23.21 39.80
C LEU A 597 -1.89 24.58 39.12
N ALA A 598 -1.81 24.66 37.79
CA ALA A 598 -1.90 25.88 37.01
C ALA A 598 -2.66 25.66 35.68
N ASP A 599 -3.20 26.74 35.11
CA ASP A 599 -3.86 26.73 33.81
C ASP A 599 -2.85 27.14 32.72
N VAL A 600 -2.85 26.47 31.56
CA VAL A 600 -1.96 26.83 30.44
C VAL A 600 -2.53 28.05 29.71
N GLU A 601 -1.77 29.14 29.66
CA GLU A 601 -2.17 30.40 29.00
C GLU A 601 -1.66 30.48 27.56
N SER A 602 -0.45 29.99 27.30
CA SER A 602 0.14 29.96 25.96
C SER A 602 1.02 28.73 25.76
N LYS A 603 0.88 28.11 24.58
CA LYS A 603 1.70 27.01 24.07
C LYS A 603 2.56 27.57 22.94
N GLY A 604 3.85 27.78 23.18
CA GLY A 604 4.78 28.33 22.21
C GLY A 604 6.21 27.85 22.46
N GLY A 605 7.22 28.61 22.02
CA GLY A 605 8.63 28.30 22.31
C GLY A 605 8.96 28.27 23.81
N ALA A 606 8.09 28.85 24.64
CA ALA A 606 8.05 28.62 26.08
C ALA A 606 6.58 28.47 26.50
N THR A 607 6.27 27.47 27.31
CA THR A 607 4.92 27.25 27.84
C THR A 607 4.70 28.17 29.05
N VAL A 608 3.64 28.96 29.02
CA VAL A 608 3.27 29.85 30.13
C VAL A 608 2.08 29.26 30.88
N TYR A 609 2.29 29.03 32.17
CA TYR A 609 1.27 28.55 33.10
C TYR A 609 0.86 29.69 34.02
N ARG A 610 -0.44 29.81 34.30
CA ARG A 610 -1.01 30.79 35.21
C ARG A 610 -1.60 30.11 36.43
N PHE A 611 -1.19 30.53 37.62
CA PHE A 611 -1.77 30.07 38.87
C PHE A 611 -3.01 30.89 39.20
N THR A 612 -4.12 30.19 39.45
CA THR A 612 -5.40 30.79 39.82
C THR A 612 -5.91 30.17 41.12
N PRO A 613 -6.83 30.83 41.85
CA PRO A 613 -7.45 30.21 43.02
C PRO A 613 -8.13 28.86 42.70
N GLY A 614 -8.66 28.72 41.48
CA GLY A 614 -9.29 27.48 41.00
C GLY A 614 -8.26 26.38 40.74
N SER A 615 -7.13 26.69 40.10
CA SER A 615 -6.08 25.72 39.81
C SER A 615 -5.40 25.20 41.09
N VAL A 616 -5.16 26.09 42.06
CA VAL A 616 -4.63 25.71 43.38
C VAL A 616 -5.62 24.82 44.13
N ARG A 617 -6.92 25.17 44.13
CA ARG A 617 -7.96 24.33 44.75
C ARG A 617 -8.00 22.94 44.13
N ARG A 618 -7.94 22.84 42.80
CA ARG A 618 -7.89 21.57 42.08
C ARG A 618 -6.72 20.69 42.52
N ALA A 619 -5.55 21.26 42.77
CA ALA A 619 -4.41 20.52 43.31
C ALA A 619 -4.64 20.02 44.75
N LEU A 620 -5.30 20.83 45.60
CA LEU A 620 -5.67 20.41 46.96
C LEU A 620 -6.76 19.32 46.95
N ASP A 621 -7.74 19.42 46.04
CA ASP A 621 -8.79 18.41 45.84
C ASP A 621 -8.22 17.08 45.35
N ALA A 622 -7.12 17.12 44.59
CA ALA A 622 -6.33 15.96 44.19
C ALA A 622 -5.45 15.36 45.32
N GLY A 623 -5.58 15.89 46.55
CA GLY A 623 -4.95 15.33 47.75
C GLY A 623 -3.56 15.90 48.10
N ARG A 624 -3.11 16.99 47.46
CA ARG A 624 -1.87 17.69 47.84
C ARG A 624 -2.13 18.63 49.03
N THR A 625 -1.16 18.78 49.93
CA THR A 625 -1.21 19.80 51.00
C THR A 625 -0.52 21.10 50.57
N ALA A 626 -0.81 22.21 51.26
CA ALA A 626 -0.10 23.48 51.02
C ALA A 626 1.43 23.32 51.15
N ALA A 627 1.89 22.55 52.14
CA ALA A 627 3.30 22.25 52.33
C ALA A 627 3.89 21.51 51.11
N ASP A 628 3.18 20.48 50.60
CA ASP A 628 3.62 19.75 49.40
C ASP A 628 3.73 20.67 48.18
N LEU A 629 2.79 21.60 48.00
CA LEU A 629 2.79 22.55 46.90
C LEU A 629 3.96 23.55 47.01
N HIS A 630 4.24 24.08 48.21
CA HIS A 630 5.40 24.94 48.45
C HIS A 630 6.72 24.20 48.22
N ASP A 631 6.84 22.98 48.74
CA ASP A 631 8.03 22.13 48.57
C ASP A 631 8.26 21.80 47.09
N PHE A 632 7.19 21.47 46.37
CA PHE A 632 7.23 21.21 44.94
C PHE A 632 7.70 22.44 44.15
N LEU A 633 7.08 23.60 44.36
CA LEU A 633 7.48 24.83 43.66
C LEU A 633 8.90 25.26 44.02
N THR A 634 9.32 25.07 45.27
CA THR A 634 10.69 25.37 45.70
C THR A 634 11.71 24.44 45.04
N ARG A 635 11.38 23.15 44.89
CA ARG A 635 12.25 22.17 44.25
C ARG A 635 12.41 22.40 42.76
N HIS A 636 11.32 22.75 42.07
CA HIS A 636 11.26 22.83 40.62
C HIS A 636 11.29 24.27 40.08
N SER A 637 11.59 25.28 40.90
CA SER A 637 11.75 26.65 40.42
C SER A 637 13.21 27.08 40.40
N ARG A 638 13.64 27.67 39.28
CA ARG A 638 14.96 28.33 39.18
C ARG A 638 14.98 29.73 39.80
N THR A 639 13.81 30.32 40.02
CA THR A 639 13.65 31.60 40.73
C THR A 639 13.05 31.34 42.13
N PRO A 640 13.30 32.19 43.13
CA PRO A 640 12.62 32.09 44.42
C PRO A 640 11.10 32.15 44.23
N VAL A 641 10.34 31.36 45.01
CA VAL A 641 8.87 31.36 44.94
C VAL A 641 8.36 32.78 45.27
N PRO A 642 7.65 33.46 44.35
CA PRO A 642 7.17 34.81 44.58
C PRO A 642 6.19 34.87 45.73
N GLN A 643 6.33 35.88 46.59
CA GLN A 643 5.46 36.08 47.75
C GLN A 643 3.95 36.10 47.40
N PRO A 644 3.49 36.71 46.28
CA PRO A 644 2.08 36.63 45.89
C PRO A 644 1.57 35.20 45.66
N LEU A 645 2.40 34.34 45.06
CA LEU A 645 2.04 32.93 44.82
C LEU A 645 1.98 32.15 46.13
N ALA A 646 2.92 32.40 47.04
CA ALA A 646 2.91 31.78 48.35
C ALA A 646 1.65 32.14 49.16
N TYR A 647 1.26 33.43 49.14
CA TYR A 647 0.02 33.87 49.77
C TYR A 647 -1.23 33.26 49.14
N LEU A 648 -1.28 33.13 47.81
CA LEU A 648 -2.39 32.50 47.12
C LEU A 648 -2.59 31.05 47.58
N ILE A 649 -1.50 30.27 47.66
CA ILE A 649 -1.53 28.87 48.11
C ILE A 649 -2.06 28.79 49.54
N ASP A 650 -1.51 29.60 50.45
CA ASP A 650 -1.91 29.59 51.86
C ASP A 650 -3.37 30.04 52.08
N ASP A 651 -3.84 31.06 51.35
CA ASP A 651 -5.22 31.55 51.46
C ASP A 651 -6.22 30.51 50.95
N VAL A 652 -5.95 29.87 49.80
CA VAL A 652 -6.80 28.80 49.27
C VAL A 652 -6.79 27.58 50.18
N ALA A 653 -5.63 27.18 50.69
CA ALA A 653 -5.50 26.05 51.60
C ALA A 653 -6.16 26.28 52.95
N ARG A 654 -6.08 27.50 53.52
CA ARG A 654 -6.85 27.84 54.73
C ARG A 654 -8.34 27.67 54.49
N ARG A 655 -8.85 28.09 53.33
CA ARG A 655 -10.27 27.98 52.98
C ARG A 655 -10.70 26.55 52.62
N HIS A 656 -9.76 25.70 52.23
CA HIS A 656 -9.97 24.30 51.86
C HIS A 656 -10.24 23.43 53.11
N GLY A 657 -11.35 22.70 53.12
CA GLY A 657 -11.69 21.79 54.23
C GLY A 657 -12.34 22.40 55.48
N HIS A 658 -12.67 23.70 55.51
CA HIS A 658 -13.46 24.31 56.61
C HIS A 658 -14.89 23.73 56.72
N LEU A 659 -15.47 23.33 55.60
CA LEU A 659 -16.68 22.53 55.54
C LEU A 659 -16.29 21.06 55.52
N ARG A 660 -16.72 20.31 56.54
CA ARG A 660 -16.42 18.88 56.66
C ARG A 660 -17.56 18.07 56.10
N VAL A 661 -17.27 17.31 55.05
CA VAL A 661 -18.18 16.33 54.47
C VAL A 661 -17.81 14.97 55.07
N GLY A 662 -18.73 14.36 55.80
CA GLY A 662 -18.60 12.95 56.19
C GLY A 662 -19.11 12.06 55.06
N ALA A 663 -18.51 10.87 54.89
CA ALA A 663 -19.06 9.89 53.97
C ALA A 663 -20.43 9.43 54.49
N ALA A 664 -21.49 9.88 53.83
CA ALA A 664 -22.72 9.13 53.70
C ALA A 664 -22.60 8.43 52.35
N SER A 665 -22.25 7.16 52.36
CA SER A 665 -22.09 6.36 51.15
C SER A 665 -23.39 6.36 50.33
N ALA A 666 -24.54 6.50 51.00
CA ALA A 666 -25.82 6.80 50.38
C ALA A 666 -26.74 7.52 51.38
N TYR A 667 -27.85 8.08 50.90
CA TYR A 667 -28.89 8.66 51.75
C TYR A 667 -30.28 8.18 51.32
N VAL A 668 -31.22 8.17 52.26
CA VAL A 668 -32.64 7.90 52.02
C VAL A 668 -33.40 9.17 52.37
N ARG A 669 -34.10 9.73 51.39
CA ARG A 669 -35.05 10.82 51.60
C ARG A 669 -36.47 10.27 51.51
N CYS A 670 -37.30 10.60 52.49
CA CYS A 670 -38.71 10.25 52.50
C CYS A 670 -39.51 11.37 53.15
N ASP A 671 -40.63 11.76 52.52
CA ASP A 671 -41.48 12.84 53.03
C ASP A 671 -42.33 12.41 54.24
N ASP A 672 -42.33 11.12 54.58
CA ASP A 672 -42.98 10.55 55.77
C ASP A 672 -41.94 10.14 56.84
N ASP A 673 -41.89 10.93 57.92
CA ASP A 673 -41.04 10.69 59.08
C ASP A 673 -41.35 9.34 59.77
N ALA A 674 -42.62 8.94 59.82
CA ALA A 674 -43.03 7.70 60.45
C ALA A 674 -42.43 6.48 59.73
N LEU A 675 -42.34 6.53 58.40
CA LEU A 675 -41.72 5.48 57.59
C LEU A 675 -40.21 5.37 57.83
N LEU A 676 -39.50 6.49 58.01
CA LEU A 676 -38.07 6.46 58.35
C LEU A 676 -37.82 5.94 59.78
N ASN A 677 -38.74 6.21 60.72
CA ASN A 677 -38.70 5.61 62.05
C ASN A 677 -38.92 4.10 62.01
N GLU A 678 -39.85 3.63 61.16
CA GLU A 678 -40.08 2.20 60.95
C GLU A 678 -38.84 1.51 60.39
N ILE A 679 -38.19 2.10 59.37
CA ILE A 679 -36.95 1.58 58.79
C ILE A 679 -35.82 1.52 59.84
N LEU A 680 -35.66 2.55 60.68
CA LEU A 680 -34.65 2.56 61.74
C LEU A 680 -34.95 1.58 62.88
N ALA A 681 -36.23 1.27 63.13
CA ALA A 681 -36.66 0.34 64.17
C ALA A 681 -36.60 -1.14 63.73
N ASP A 682 -36.62 -1.43 62.43
CA ASP A 682 -36.50 -2.78 61.90
C ASP A 682 -35.09 -3.33 62.14
N LYS A 683 -35.00 -4.48 62.82
CA LYS A 683 -33.73 -5.14 63.15
C LYS A 683 -32.90 -5.50 61.90
N ARG A 684 -33.55 -5.66 60.74
CA ARG A 684 -32.89 -5.94 59.44
C ARG A 684 -32.09 -4.74 58.92
N ALA A 685 -32.42 -3.51 59.30
CA ALA A 685 -31.68 -2.30 58.89
C ALA A 685 -30.31 -2.13 59.57
N ALA A 686 -29.99 -2.93 60.60
CA ALA A 686 -28.71 -2.83 61.30
C ALA A 686 -27.50 -3.02 60.37
N ALA A 687 -27.63 -3.86 59.34
CA ALA A 687 -26.58 -4.09 58.33
C ALA A 687 -26.32 -2.88 57.42
N LEU A 688 -27.31 -2.00 57.25
CA LEU A 688 -27.25 -0.79 56.41
C LEU A 688 -26.58 0.40 57.11
N ARG A 689 -26.31 0.27 58.42
CA ARG A 689 -25.64 1.27 59.26
C ARG A 689 -26.20 2.68 59.05
N LEU A 690 -27.52 2.78 59.13
CA LEU A 690 -28.26 4.02 58.94
C LEU A 690 -28.05 4.96 60.13
N ARG A 691 -27.87 6.24 59.83
CA ARG A 691 -27.75 7.34 60.77
C ARG A 691 -28.66 8.46 60.33
N ARG A 692 -29.44 9.00 61.26
CA ARG A 692 -30.34 10.11 60.95
C ARG A 692 -29.58 11.43 60.80
N LEU A 693 -29.82 12.13 59.70
CA LEU A 693 -29.28 13.47 59.45
C LEU A 693 -30.33 14.57 59.62
N ALA A 694 -31.60 14.28 59.28
CA ALA A 694 -32.74 15.18 59.43
C ALA A 694 -34.05 14.37 59.65
N PRO A 695 -35.19 15.01 59.99
CA PRO A 695 -36.47 14.32 60.16
C PRO A 695 -36.91 13.51 58.91
N THR A 696 -36.56 13.95 57.71
CA THR A 696 -36.92 13.29 56.45
C THR A 696 -35.73 12.67 55.72
N VAL A 697 -34.55 12.58 56.38
CA VAL A 697 -33.31 12.12 55.74
C VAL A 697 -32.47 11.20 56.64
N LEU A 698 -32.17 10.01 56.13
CA LEU A 698 -31.19 9.07 56.68
C LEU A 698 -29.93 9.04 55.82
N ALA A 699 -28.75 8.93 56.44
CA ALA A 699 -27.50 8.58 55.78
C ALA A 699 -27.13 7.13 56.07
N ALA A 700 -26.65 6.40 55.08
CA ALA A 700 -26.10 5.07 55.20
C ALA A 700 -24.57 5.11 55.02
N GLN A 701 -23.89 4.17 55.66
CA GLN A 701 -22.45 3.93 55.42
C GLN A 701 -22.22 2.88 54.32
N THR A 702 -23.29 2.20 53.88
CA THR A 702 -23.28 1.31 52.71
C THR A 702 -23.48 2.10 51.42
N ASP A 703 -22.89 1.63 50.32
CA ASP A 703 -23.03 2.26 49.01
C ASP A 703 -24.49 2.28 48.53
N PRO A 704 -24.83 3.14 47.54
CA PRO A 704 -26.22 3.31 47.09
C PRO A 704 -26.86 2.04 46.53
N ALA A 705 -26.08 1.15 45.90
CA ALA A 705 -26.61 -0.09 45.34
C ALA A 705 -26.97 -1.09 46.45
N ALA A 706 -26.07 -1.30 47.40
CA ALA A 706 -26.33 -2.14 48.57
C ALA A 706 -27.48 -1.61 49.43
N LEU A 707 -27.61 -0.27 49.56
CA LEU A 707 -28.72 0.35 50.27
C LEU A 707 -30.07 0.14 49.55
N LEU A 708 -30.10 0.30 48.21
CA LEU A 708 -31.29 0.06 47.39
C LEU A 708 -31.78 -1.39 47.50
N GLU A 709 -30.86 -2.36 47.41
CA GLU A 709 -31.19 -3.78 47.55
C GLU A 709 -31.67 -4.13 48.96
N GLY A 710 -30.99 -3.64 50.00
CA GLY A 710 -31.35 -3.90 51.39
C GLY A 710 -32.74 -3.38 51.75
N LEU A 711 -33.09 -2.18 51.30
CA LEU A 711 -34.42 -1.59 51.52
C LEU A 711 -35.52 -2.34 50.74
N ARG A 712 -35.24 -2.83 49.51
CA ARG A 712 -36.17 -3.70 48.76
C ARG A 712 -36.43 -5.02 49.46
N ALA A 713 -35.37 -5.65 49.99
CA ALA A 713 -35.48 -6.89 50.76
C ALA A 713 -36.31 -6.72 52.06
N MET A 714 -36.37 -5.49 52.60
CA MET A 714 -37.20 -5.14 53.75
C MET A 714 -38.67 -4.89 53.39
N GLY A 715 -39.01 -4.80 52.09
CA GLY A 715 -40.37 -4.59 51.58
C GLY A 715 -40.64 -3.17 51.09
N PHE A 716 -39.64 -2.28 51.05
CA PHE A 716 -39.77 -0.89 50.59
C PHE A 716 -39.43 -0.75 49.09
N ALA A 717 -39.87 0.34 48.46
CA ALA A 717 -39.66 0.58 47.02
C ALA A 717 -38.82 1.85 46.72
N PRO A 718 -37.50 1.84 46.96
CA PRO A 718 -36.64 3.01 46.75
C PRO A 718 -36.16 3.17 45.29
N ALA A 719 -35.89 4.42 44.90
CA ALA A 719 -35.29 4.81 43.63
C ALA A 719 -33.91 5.48 43.87
N ALA A 720 -32.97 5.30 42.94
CA ALA A 720 -31.67 5.97 43.01
C ALA A 720 -31.87 7.48 42.80
N GLU A 721 -31.15 8.33 43.51
CA GLU A 721 -31.20 9.80 43.36
C GLU A 721 -29.80 10.30 42.99
N SER A 722 -29.72 11.46 42.33
CA SER A 722 -28.42 12.07 42.05
C SER A 722 -27.94 13.10 43.03
N ALA A 723 -26.69 13.52 42.84
CA ALA A 723 -26.12 14.67 43.49
C ALA A 723 -26.89 16.00 43.26
N GLU A 724 -27.67 16.16 42.18
CA GLU A 724 -28.54 17.32 41.96
C GLU A 724 -29.99 17.15 42.46
N GLY A 725 -30.35 15.97 43.01
CA GLY A 725 -31.72 15.62 43.43
C GLY A 725 -32.57 14.89 42.37
N ASP A 726 -31.97 14.60 41.21
CA ASP A 726 -32.58 13.93 40.05
C ASP A 726 -31.94 12.55 39.82
N VAL A 727 -32.52 11.40 40.15
CA VAL A 727 -32.03 10.03 39.75
C VAL A 727 -30.76 9.94 38.84
N LEU A 728 -29.53 9.75 39.38
CA LEU A 728 -28.25 9.65 38.60
C LEU A 728 -27.41 8.38 38.85
N ILE A 729 -26.47 8.21 37.92
CA ILE A 729 -25.44 7.18 37.68
C ILE A 729 -24.02 7.84 37.84
N ALA A 730 -22.97 7.13 38.32
CA ALA A 730 -21.75 7.65 39.03
C ALA A 730 -20.44 8.00 38.21
N ARG A 731 -19.45 8.69 38.86
CA ARG A 731 -18.16 9.28 38.36
C ARG A 731 -17.05 8.26 37.93
N ALA A 732 -16.16 8.70 37.01
CA ALA A 732 -15.21 7.88 36.23
C ALA A 732 -13.73 7.91 36.70
N HIS A 733 -13.07 6.74 36.66
CA HIS A 733 -11.61 6.56 36.71
C HIS A 733 -11.01 6.78 35.30
N ALA A 734 -9.68 6.91 35.18
CA ALA A 734 -9.01 6.91 33.88
C ALA A 734 -9.42 5.67 33.08
N HIS A 735 -9.99 5.89 31.90
CA HIS A 735 -10.53 4.82 31.06
C HIS A 735 -9.41 4.30 30.17
N ARG A 736 -9.15 2.99 30.25
CA ARG A 736 -8.20 2.29 29.39
C ARG A 736 -8.94 1.19 28.66
N THR A 737 -8.57 0.96 27.41
CA THR A 737 -9.01 -0.24 26.71
C THR A 737 -8.27 -1.47 27.27
N PRO A 738 -8.75 -2.69 26.99
CA PRO A 738 -7.91 -3.88 27.10
C PRO A 738 -6.63 -3.75 26.25
N PRO A 739 -5.54 -4.46 26.59
CA PRO A 739 -4.34 -4.53 25.75
C PRO A 739 -4.69 -4.95 24.32
N ARG A 740 -4.15 -4.23 23.33
CA ARG A 740 -4.37 -4.50 21.92
C ARG A 740 -3.06 -4.33 21.13
N THR A 741 -2.82 -5.25 20.21
CA THR A 741 -1.73 -5.11 19.23
C THR A 741 -2.10 -4.10 18.15
N ALA A 742 -1.11 -3.33 17.70
CA ALA A 742 -1.25 -2.46 16.54
C ALA A 742 -1.80 -3.23 15.32
N PRO A 743 -2.64 -2.61 14.47
CA PRO A 743 -3.20 -3.27 13.30
C PRO A 743 -2.08 -3.70 12.32
N GLU A 744 -2.15 -4.94 11.84
CA GLU A 744 -1.20 -5.44 10.84
C GLU A 744 -1.45 -4.78 9.48
N PRO A 745 -0.40 -4.34 8.76
CA PRO A 745 -0.52 -3.84 7.40
C PRO A 745 -1.19 -4.86 6.46
N VAL A 746 -2.07 -4.38 5.56
CA VAL A 746 -2.76 -5.23 4.57
C VAL A 746 -1.95 -5.32 3.27
N PRO A 747 -1.21 -6.41 2.99
CA PRO A 747 -0.34 -6.49 1.82
C PRO A 747 -1.11 -6.59 0.50
N GLU A 748 -0.49 -6.12 -0.59
CA GLU A 748 -1.03 -6.29 -1.94
C GLU A 748 -0.61 -7.65 -2.53
N GLY A 749 -1.48 -8.65 -2.38
CA GLY A 749 -1.21 -10.00 -2.88
C GLY A 749 -0.23 -10.79 -2.00
N PRO A 750 0.32 -11.91 -2.50
CA PRO A 750 1.20 -12.76 -1.71
C PRO A 750 2.51 -12.02 -1.35
N PRO A 751 3.07 -12.29 -0.16
CA PRO A 751 4.33 -11.68 0.26
C PRO A 751 5.45 -12.00 -0.74
N THR A 752 6.42 -11.10 -0.87
CA THR A 752 7.62 -11.39 -1.66
C THR A 752 8.36 -12.57 -1.04
N PRO A 753 8.63 -13.64 -1.79
CA PRO A 753 9.28 -14.82 -1.25
C PRO A 753 10.72 -14.49 -0.84
N ASP A 754 11.12 -14.99 0.33
CA ASP A 754 12.49 -14.85 0.81
C ASP A 754 13.47 -15.73 -0.01
N ALA A 755 14.77 -15.54 0.19
CA ALA A 755 15.79 -16.28 -0.56
C ALA A 755 15.72 -17.80 -0.31
N THR A 756 15.33 -18.19 0.90
CA THR A 756 15.19 -19.60 1.30
C THR A 756 14.06 -20.28 0.56
N LEU A 757 12.86 -19.68 0.55
CA LEU A 757 11.68 -20.17 -0.17
C LEU A 757 11.93 -20.19 -1.67
N LEU A 758 12.57 -19.16 -2.23
CA LEU A 758 12.92 -19.12 -3.66
C LEU A 758 13.83 -20.29 -4.05
N THR A 759 14.87 -20.54 -3.25
CA THR A 759 15.82 -21.63 -3.53
C THR A 759 15.14 -23.00 -3.45
N ALA A 760 14.30 -23.22 -2.43
CA ALA A 760 13.53 -24.45 -2.27
C ALA A 760 12.51 -24.65 -3.42
N ALA A 761 11.78 -23.60 -3.79
CA ALA A 761 10.79 -23.64 -4.87
C ALA A 761 11.44 -23.94 -6.23
N ILE A 762 12.56 -23.29 -6.56
CA ILE A 762 13.28 -23.55 -7.82
C ILE A 762 13.76 -25.00 -7.87
N ARG A 763 14.32 -25.52 -6.77
CA ARG A 763 14.73 -26.92 -6.69
C ARG A 763 13.57 -27.87 -6.96
N ALA A 764 12.40 -27.63 -6.34
CA ALA A 764 11.21 -28.43 -6.55
C ALA A 764 10.72 -28.37 -8.01
N ILE A 765 10.62 -27.16 -8.59
CA ILE A 765 10.22 -26.95 -9.99
C ILE A 765 11.16 -27.67 -10.97
N ARG A 766 12.48 -27.61 -10.72
CA ARG A 766 13.49 -28.28 -11.56
C ARG A 766 13.40 -29.80 -11.44
N ALA A 767 13.23 -30.32 -10.23
CA ALA A 767 13.08 -31.75 -10.00
C ALA A 767 11.84 -32.29 -10.71
N GLY A 768 10.70 -31.60 -10.61
CA GLY A 768 9.49 -32.00 -11.32
C GLY A 768 9.57 -31.83 -12.84
N ASP A 769 10.28 -30.82 -13.36
CA ASP A 769 10.50 -30.69 -14.81
C ASP A 769 11.42 -31.79 -15.35
N LEU A 770 12.46 -32.19 -14.61
CA LEU A 770 13.29 -33.35 -14.95
C LEU A 770 12.48 -34.65 -14.95
N ALA A 771 11.64 -34.87 -13.93
CA ALA A 771 10.77 -36.04 -13.86
C ALA A 771 9.74 -36.08 -15.01
N ALA A 772 9.19 -34.92 -15.39
CA ALA A 772 8.22 -34.81 -16.47
C ALA A 772 8.84 -34.98 -17.88
N THR A 773 10.12 -34.67 -18.04
CA THR A 773 10.82 -34.70 -19.34
C THR A 773 11.72 -35.92 -19.55
N ALA A 774 11.98 -36.71 -18.51
CA ALA A 774 12.78 -37.92 -18.62
C ALA A 774 12.19 -38.90 -19.66
N PRO A 775 12.97 -39.35 -20.67
CA PRO A 775 12.48 -40.26 -21.69
C PRO A 775 12.11 -41.60 -21.03
N ARG A 776 10.83 -41.96 -21.10
CA ARG A 776 10.35 -43.27 -20.67
C ARG A 776 11.01 -44.34 -21.55
N LYS A 777 11.89 -45.16 -20.96
CA LYS A 777 12.48 -46.32 -21.61
C LYS A 777 11.34 -47.23 -22.10
N PRO A 778 11.30 -47.62 -23.39
CA PRO A 778 10.35 -48.64 -23.83
C PRO A 778 10.79 -49.97 -23.22
N ALA A 779 10.17 -50.33 -22.10
CA ALA A 779 10.26 -51.68 -21.56
C ALA A 779 9.48 -52.59 -22.52
N GLY A 780 10.21 -53.48 -23.21
CA GLY A 780 9.61 -54.52 -24.00
C GLY A 780 8.88 -55.54 -23.13
N ALA A 781 7.78 -56.06 -23.69
CA ALA A 781 6.87 -57.10 -23.20
C ALA A 781 5.83 -56.64 -22.15
N ASP A 782 4.60 -56.48 -22.65
CA ASP A 782 3.33 -56.38 -21.91
C ASP A 782 3.16 -57.56 -20.91
N PRO A 783 2.53 -57.31 -19.74
CA PRO A 783 1.11 -56.98 -19.74
C PRO A 783 0.72 -55.74 -18.90
N ALA A 784 -0.05 -54.84 -19.51
CA ALA A 784 -0.96 -53.87 -18.87
C ALA A 784 -0.34 -52.95 -17.79
N ALA A 785 0.70 -52.20 -18.16
CA ALA A 785 1.30 -51.19 -17.28
C ALA A 785 0.54 -49.86 -17.34
N GLY A 786 -0.32 -49.64 -16.35
CA GLY A 786 -1.13 -48.42 -16.17
C GLY A 786 -2.30 -48.61 -15.21
N GLU A 787 -2.67 -49.86 -14.90
CA GLU A 787 -3.63 -50.15 -13.83
C GLU A 787 -2.90 -50.41 -12.50
N LEU A 788 -3.38 -49.77 -11.43
CA LEU A 788 -2.96 -50.10 -10.07
C LEU A 788 -3.22 -51.59 -9.79
N PRO A 789 -2.32 -52.30 -9.08
CA PRO A 789 -2.59 -53.66 -8.66
C PRO A 789 -3.89 -53.70 -7.86
N ARG A 790 -4.80 -54.63 -8.21
CA ARG A 790 -6.02 -54.84 -7.42
C ARG A 790 -5.64 -55.42 -6.07
N THR A 791 -5.64 -54.57 -5.06
CA THR A 791 -5.37 -54.96 -3.67
C THR A 791 -6.66 -55.43 -3.00
N SER A 792 -6.56 -56.43 -2.13
CA SER A 792 -7.68 -56.81 -1.29
C SER A 792 -8.01 -55.68 -0.30
N SER A 793 -9.26 -55.59 0.19
CA SER A 793 -9.64 -54.54 1.16
C SER A 793 -8.78 -54.53 2.42
N ALA A 794 -8.24 -55.69 2.83
CA ALA A 794 -7.34 -55.82 3.97
C ALA A 794 -5.94 -55.24 3.68
N GLU A 795 -5.39 -55.51 2.49
CA GLU A 795 -4.12 -54.92 2.04
C GLU A 795 -4.24 -53.41 1.84
N THR A 796 -5.34 -52.94 1.22
CA THR A 796 -5.58 -51.50 1.04
C THR A 796 -5.60 -50.77 2.39
N LEU A 797 -6.29 -51.34 3.39
CA LEU A 797 -6.32 -50.76 4.73
C LEU A 797 -4.92 -50.73 5.36
N ALA A 798 -4.17 -51.82 5.26
CA ALA A 798 -2.82 -51.92 5.82
C ALA A 798 -1.84 -50.91 5.19
N THR A 799 -1.84 -50.78 3.86
CA THR A 799 -0.98 -49.83 3.14
C THR A 799 -1.35 -48.38 3.45
N VAL A 800 -2.65 -48.05 3.51
CA VAL A 800 -3.08 -46.69 3.87
C VAL A 800 -2.76 -46.37 5.33
N GLN A 801 -2.89 -47.32 6.25
CA GLN A 801 -2.48 -47.13 7.65
C GLN A 801 -0.97 -46.95 7.79
N ALA A 802 -0.16 -47.70 7.03
CA ALA A 802 1.29 -47.53 6.99
C ALA A 802 1.66 -46.13 6.48
N ALA A 803 1.04 -45.67 5.40
CA ALA A 803 1.29 -44.35 4.83
C ALA A 803 0.85 -43.19 5.74
N VAL A 804 -0.19 -43.36 6.57
CA VAL A 804 -0.54 -42.36 7.61
C VAL A 804 0.57 -42.25 8.66
N LEU A 805 1.24 -43.35 8.99
CA LEU A 805 2.33 -43.36 9.96
C LEU A 805 3.64 -42.80 9.38
N THR A 806 3.93 -43.08 8.10
CA THR A 806 5.15 -42.61 7.41
C THR A 806 4.99 -41.22 6.78
N GLY A 807 3.76 -40.76 6.58
CA GLY A 807 3.46 -39.50 5.87
C GLY A 807 3.66 -39.61 4.35
N GLU A 808 3.76 -40.81 3.80
CA GLU A 808 4.03 -41.05 2.39
C GLU A 808 2.78 -40.92 1.51
N SER A 809 3.00 -40.52 0.24
CA SER A 809 1.91 -40.39 -0.72
C SER A 809 1.60 -41.73 -1.39
N LEU A 810 0.31 -42.01 -1.53
CA LEU A 810 -0.20 -43.24 -2.14
C LEU A 810 -0.88 -42.95 -3.47
N TRP A 811 -0.67 -43.84 -4.43
CA TRP A 811 -1.46 -43.90 -5.64
C TRP A 811 -2.64 -44.84 -5.39
N ILE A 812 -3.86 -44.38 -5.64
CA ILE A 812 -5.09 -45.18 -5.47
C ILE A 812 -5.92 -45.21 -6.75
N GLY A 813 -6.57 -46.35 -6.98
CA GLY A 813 -7.69 -46.48 -7.92
C GLY A 813 -8.99 -46.29 -7.16
N TYR A 814 -9.88 -45.43 -7.63
CA TYR A 814 -11.13 -45.08 -6.94
C TYR A 814 -12.33 -45.08 -7.89
N VAL A 815 -13.41 -45.72 -7.49
CA VAL A 815 -14.69 -45.71 -8.22
C VAL A 815 -15.68 -44.80 -7.49
N ASN A 816 -16.24 -43.80 -8.20
CA ASN A 816 -17.21 -42.88 -7.63
C ASN A 816 -18.62 -43.50 -7.48
N ALA A 817 -19.59 -42.73 -6.96
CA ALA A 817 -20.95 -43.23 -6.76
C ALA A 817 -21.68 -43.55 -8.07
N GLU A 818 -21.24 -42.93 -9.17
CA GLU A 818 -21.75 -43.07 -10.52
C GLU A 818 -21.09 -44.24 -11.29
N GLY A 819 -20.17 -44.98 -10.66
CA GLY A 819 -19.50 -46.15 -11.25
C GLY A 819 -18.32 -45.84 -12.16
N ALA A 820 -17.89 -44.59 -12.28
CA ALA A 820 -16.72 -44.19 -13.04
C ALA A 820 -15.43 -44.41 -12.24
N ALA A 821 -14.51 -45.19 -12.81
CA ALA A 821 -13.18 -45.41 -12.24
C ALA A 821 -12.24 -44.23 -12.54
N SER A 822 -11.48 -43.81 -11.53
CA SER A 822 -10.48 -42.73 -11.61
C SER A 822 -9.24 -43.13 -10.83
N GLN A 823 -8.08 -42.61 -11.21
CA GLN A 823 -6.83 -42.79 -10.47
C GLN A 823 -6.48 -41.48 -9.76
N ARG A 824 -6.00 -41.56 -8.52
CA ARG A 824 -5.71 -40.39 -7.68
C ARG A 824 -4.43 -40.60 -6.88
N VAL A 825 -3.68 -39.54 -6.67
CA VAL A 825 -2.54 -39.54 -5.75
C VAL A 825 -2.97 -38.83 -4.47
N ILE A 826 -2.91 -39.52 -3.35
CA ILE A 826 -3.40 -39.03 -2.07
C ILE A 826 -2.30 -39.08 -1.00
N ALA A 827 -2.21 -38.06 -0.15
CA ALA A 827 -1.44 -38.10 1.08
C ALA A 827 -2.40 -38.35 2.26
N PRO A 828 -2.48 -39.58 2.78
CA PRO A 828 -3.46 -39.93 3.80
C PRO A 828 -3.12 -39.27 5.14
N VAL A 829 -4.12 -38.64 5.75
CA VAL A 829 -3.99 -37.90 7.02
C VAL A 829 -4.50 -38.75 8.18
N ARG A 830 -5.60 -39.50 7.97
CA ARG A 830 -6.16 -40.43 8.96
C ARG A 830 -7.03 -41.50 8.32
N VAL A 831 -7.14 -42.65 8.99
CA VAL A 831 -8.03 -43.75 8.60
C VAL A 831 -8.89 -44.18 9.78
N GLU A 832 -10.20 -43.99 9.69
CA GLU A 832 -11.17 -44.34 10.74
C GLU A 832 -12.50 -44.81 10.14
N GLY A 833 -13.17 -45.77 10.78
CA GLY A 833 -14.54 -46.17 10.42
C GLY A 833 -14.74 -46.67 8.99
N GLY A 834 -13.70 -47.17 8.32
CA GLY A 834 -13.78 -47.62 6.92
C GLY A 834 -13.57 -46.52 5.87
N PHE A 835 -13.14 -45.33 6.29
CA PHE A 835 -12.81 -44.20 5.43
C PHE A 835 -11.35 -43.77 5.60
N VAL A 836 -10.76 -43.24 4.53
CA VAL A 836 -9.49 -42.52 4.57
C VAL A 836 -9.73 -41.05 4.25
N THR A 837 -9.34 -40.15 5.17
CA THR A 837 -9.25 -38.72 4.87
C THR A 837 -7.83 -38.44 4.40
N ALA A 838 -7.70 -37.88 3.20
CA ALA A 838 -6.42 -37.64 2.57
C ALA A 838 -6.43 -36.33 1.77
N TYR A 839 -5.28 -35.70 1.65
CA TYR A 839 -5.10 -34.64 0.67
C TYR A 839 -5.01 -35.26 -0.72
N ASP A 840 -5.94 -34.93 -1.62
CA ASP A 840 -5.90 -35.43 -2.99
C ASP A 840 -5.10 -34.47 -3.87
N HIS A 841 -3.90 -34.89 -4.28
CA HIS A 841 -3.03 -34.10 -5.14
C HIS A 841 -3.58 -33.91 -6.55
N THR A 842 -4.55 -34.72 -6.98
CA THR A 842 -5.21 -34.59 -8.29
C THR A 842 -6.34 -33.55 -8.25
N ALA A 843 -6.99 -33.37 -7.10
CA ALA A 843 -8.10 -32.42 -6.91
C ALA A 843 -7.73 -31.16 -6.11
N ASP A 844 -6.53 -31.15 -5.51
CA ASP A 844 -5.97 -30.06 -4.68
C ASP A 844 -6.87 -29.68 -3.48
N GLU A 845 -7.53 -30.67 -2.88
CA GLU A 845 -8.34 -30.48 -1.68
C GLU A 845 -8.34 -31.72 -0.77
N VAL A 846 -8.68 -31.54 0.50
CA VAL A 846 -8.82 -32.65 1.46
C VAL A 846 -10.14 -33.36 1.19
N ARG A 847 -10.07 -34.65 0.84
CA ARG A 847 -11.24 -35.49 0.59
C ARG A 847 -11.25 -36.73 1.47
N THR A 848 -12.44 -37.22 1.74
CA THR A 848 -12.65 -38.47 2.45
C THR A 848 -13.13 -39.54 1.48
N TYR A 849 -12.37 -40.64 1.38
CA TYR A 849 -12.64 -41.76 0.50
C TYR A 849 -13.11 -42.98 1.30
N PRO A 850 -14.24 -43.60 0.92
CA PRO A 850 -14.60 -44.91 1.46
C PRO A 850 -13.64 -45.99 0.95
N LEU A 851 -13.02 -46.76 1.85
CA LEU A 851 -12.00 -47.77 1.51
C LEU A 851 -12.56 -48.87 0.58
N HIS A 852 -13.83 -49.23 0.72
CA HIS A 852 -14.48 -50.25 -0.13
C HIS A 852 -14.66 -49.82 -1.60
N ARG A 853 -14.39 -48.55 -1.92
CA ARG A 853 -14.41 -48.03 -3.31
C ARG A 853 -13.01 -47.80 -3.87
N ILE A 854 -11.97 -48.10 -3.08
CA ILE A 854 -10.59 -48.12 -3.55
C ILE A 854 -10.33 -49.48 -4.19
N THR A 855 -10.06 -49.49 -5.49
CA THR A 855 -9.90 -50.70 -6.30
C THR A 855 -8.46 -51.21 -6.34
N GLY A 856 -7.51 -50.41 -5.88
CA GLY A 856 -6.08 -50.74 -5.81
C GLY A 856 -5.30 -49.63 -5.13
N VAL A 857 -4.22 -49.97 -4.42
CA VAL A 857 -3.29 -49.00 -3.82
C VAL A 857 -1.84 -49.40 -4.11
N ALA A 858 -1.00 -48.41 -4.38
CA ALA A 858 0.43 -48.58 -4.54
C ALA A 858 1.16 -47.40 -3.88
N GLU A 859 2.28 -47.65 -3.22
CA GLU A 859 3.17 -46.61 -2.72
C GLU A 859 3.85 -45.89 -3.89
N LEU A 860 3.86 -44.55 -3.87
CA LEU A 860 4.77 -43.82 -4.75
C LEU A 860 6.16 -43.92 -4.12
N ALA A 861 7.09 -44.64 -4.77
CA ALA A 861 8.48 -44.63 -4.36
C ALA A 861 9.00 -43.19 -4.38
N GLY A 862 9.38 -42.68 -3.20
CA GLY A 862 9.99 -41.37 -3.05
C GLY A 862 11.47 -41.41 -3.47
N GLU A 863 11.86 -40.49 -4.34
CA GLU A 863 13.22 -39.97 -4.46
C GLU A 863 13.16 -38.44 -4.51
#